data_AF-A0A9P4WH00-F1
#
_entry.id   AF-A0A9P4WH00-F1
#
_cell.length_a   1.000
_cell.length_b   1.000
_cell.length_c   1.000
_cell.angle_alpha   90.00
_cell.angle_beta   90.00
_cell.angle_gamma   90.00
#
_symmetry.space_group_name_H-M   'P 1'
#
loop_
_entity.id
_entity.type
_entity.pdbx_description
1 polymer ?
#
loop_
_entity_poly.entity_id
_entity_poly.type
_entity_poly.pdbx_seq_one_letter_code
_entity_poly.pdbx_strand_id
1 'polypeptide(L)'
;MSVFSLEVARGNPVTTHTVENLCAKLGVSIEEQEKEDYRRLLAIFHDASAQLMAMDDYVPPVDENSHGAWAWKCSIVDKHDNNGRLKGKTFALKDNVAVKGVPMLLGTNFIKDYVPDCDATVTTRILEAGGHILGKAVCENMCHSATSHSSGTGIVENPIAKGYSSGGSSSGSGVLVALGEVDGAIGADQGGSIRVPAANCGIVGLKPTFGLIPYTGSGSNEPTNDHLGPMTRTVLENALLLEAIAGNDNVDDRSFSAPSPSEVPVYSSIEELPLEKPLAGKKIGVITESLTTPATDPRVVKTFNKAIRQFSELGATVEQVSVPIHAKGAAIWTGISKVGGALAKTSGSFGRRGHQMLGLNALFSGMKQKNWDEAYASTKNIYLNGLYAVENFPLLLSKATNLSRQLRDAYDAALGTYDVLLTPTLPYVATSHAAPDATPLEQIAKQIGLTSNTAPFNQSGHPVIALPIGMLEVLEGPGVADGVKLPVSMQCKPPVLASMVSPRSFKKSLQTSSDDGEDRRWEWQHYFAYYLTMTFSPSSYNLGASLVSIGLLWWHGMIAAVIGSGILTVLVVLNSRGAIKYFIGFPVYVRTAAGVRGASLYILVRAVVAIIYFATQTYYGGRITSVFMRGIFGNGYNNIPNNLPASAGITSRDLLSFFLFWMVQMPIMFIHPKVLRHLFVIKAVYTTIALFGVLGWAINANGGKIGDFSYTTKQARLSGSDLIWPMIQAINSVMGALAPVLINQPDIARYGKSYNDVTWSQGIGILISKVLVMFLGTATTAAATGVLGKSYWNVWDLYDAILDEYWTPGARAGMVFASLGMMLAVLITNAGSNSLPVGADLTGIFPRWLTIVRGQVICAVLAPLLVPWKIIASATSFLTFLGSYTVFLMPICACMIVDYWVVRKGNFHVPSLYVATPESPYTYYKGWNLRMLAAWTAGVTFTVHGVAGSLNPDSVATASKNMYKLGFLLSLCMGGLVYYVLNLIWPAQILPKGAEQSLLFEQMAANEGFFDHEGVWTITGVLEGEDVGTEHYVAEGKEDKV
;
A
#
# COMPACT_ATOMS: atom_id res chain seq x y z
N MET A 1 -2.08 -25.53 7.48
CA MET A 1 -2.85 -24.82 8.53
C MET A 1 -2.45 -25.41 9.87
N SER A 2 -2.35 -24.61 10.93
CA SER A 2 -1.85 -25.06 12.24
C SER A 2 -2.95 -25.73 13.07
N VAL A 3 -2.63 -26.88 13.66
CA VAL A 3 -3.42 -27.52 14.72
C VAL A 3 -2.74 -27.19 16.04
N PHE A 4 -3.47 -26.54 16.96
CA PHE A 4 -2.87 -25.94 18.16
C PHE A 4 -2.83 -26.87 19.39
N SER A 5 -3.60 -27.95 19.38
CA SER A 5 -3.58 -29.01 20.40
C SER A 5 -4.04 -30.34 19.79
N LEU A 6 -3.70 -31.47 20.40
CA LEU A 6 -4.27 -32.79 20.09
C LEU A 6 -5.20 -33.33 21.18
N GLU A 7 -5.48 -32.53 22.21
CA GLU A 7 -6.37 -32.90 23.33
C GLU A 7 -7.83 -32.64 22.97
N VAL A 8 -8.71 -33.57 23.37
CA VAL A 8 -10.16 -33.50 23.14
C VAL A 8 -10.87 -33.44 24.49
N ALA A 9 -11.86 -32.56 24.61
CA ALA A 9 -12.61 -32.38 25.84
C ALA A 9 -13.44 -33.64 26.19
N ARG A 10 -13.57 -33.91 27.49
CA ARG A 10 -14.30 -35.08 28.00
C ARG A 10 -15.80 -34.90 27.73
N GLY A 11 -16.35 -35.74 26.85
CA GLY A 11 -17.76 -35.69 26.45
C GLY A 11 -18.03 -35.04 25.09
N ASN A 12 -16.99 -34.75 24.30
CA ASN A 12 -17.12 -34.26 22.93
C ASN A 12 -18.03 -35.18 22.06
N PRO A 13 -18.98 -34.61 21.27
CA PRO A 13 -19.99 -35.39 20.53
C PRO A 13 -19.51 -35.95 19.18
N VAL A 14 -18.29 -35.64 18.73
CA VAL A 14 -17.79 -36.03 17.39
C VAL A 14 -17.36 -37.49 17.35
N THR A 15 -18.06 -38.26 16.52
CA THR A 15 -17.85 -39.71 16.30
C THR A 15 -17.23 -39.99 14.93
N THR A 16 -16.68 -41.18 14.72
CA THR A 16 -16.21 -41.62 13.38
C THR A 16 -17.32 -41.54 12.33
N HIS A 17 -18.56 -41.85 12.73
CA HIS A 17 -19.74 -41.69 11.88
C HIS A 17 -20.01 -40.24 11.45
N THR A 18 -19.60 -39.25 12.26
CA THR A 18 -19.64 -37.83 11.84
C THR A 18 -18.69 -37.58 10.66
N VAL A 19 -17.49 -38.19 10.67
CA VAL A 19 -16.52 -38.09 9.57
C VAL A 19 -17.06 -38.77 8.30
N GLU A 20 -17.63 -39.97 8.44
CA GLU A 20 -18.25 -40.71 7.33
C GLU A 20 -19.37 -39.90 6.64
N ASN A 21 -20.27 -39.31 7.43
CA ASN A 21 -21.36 -38.49 6.91
C ASN A 21 -20.88 -37.19 6.22
N LEU A 22 -19.71 -36.66 6.62
CA LEU A 22 -19.09 -35.52 5.94
C LEU A 22 -18.41 -35.95 4.63
N CYS A 23 -17.73 -37.10 4.61
CA CYS A 23 -17.13 -37.67 3.41
C CYS A 23 -18.20 -38.02 2.36
N ALA A 24 -19.33 -38.59 2.79
CA ALA A 24 -20.46 -38.91 1.92
C ALA A 24 -21.04 -37.68 1.21
N LYS A 25 -21.10 -36.51 1.87
CA LYS A 25 -21.52 -35.23 1.25
C LYS A 25 -20.57 -34.73 0.16
N LEU A 26 -19.31 -35.17 0.20
CA LEU A 26 -18.28 -34.86 -0.79
C LEU A 26 -18.15 -35.97 -1.85
N GLY A 27 -18.92 -37.06 -1.75
CA GLY A 27 -18.82 -38.21 -2.66
C GLY A 27 -17.54 -39.04 -2.49
N VAL A 28 -16.87 -38.94 -1.34
CA VAL A 28 -15.61 -39.66 -1.05
C VAL A 28 -15.75 -40.58 0.17
N SER A 29 -14.79 -41.48 0.33
CA SER A 29 -14.56 -42.25 1.55
C SER A 29 -13.16 -41.95 2.10
N ILE A 30 -12.91 -42.33 3.34
CA ILE A 30 -11.62 -42.18 4.03
C ILE A 30 -11.16 -43.56 4.50
N GLU A 31 -9.86 -43.80 4.55
CA GLU A 31 -9.34 -45.12 4.93
C GLU A 31 -9.66 -45.45 6.39
N GLU A 32 -10.03 -46.70 6.69
CA GLU A 32 -10.42 -47.13 8.05
C GLU A 32 -9.37 -46.79 9.11
N GLN A 33 -8.09 -46.88 8.74
CA GLN A 33 -6.94 -46.56 9.60
C GLN A 33 -6.83 -45.07 9.93
N GLU A 34 -7.36 -44.17 9.09
CA GLU A 34 -7.29 -42.72 9.29
C GLU A 34 -8.55 -42.16 10.00
N LYS A 35 -9.66 -42.90 10.02
CA LYS A 35 -10.96 -42.42 10.55
C LYS A 35 -10.88 -41.85 11.96
N GLU A 36 -10.11 -42.50 12.85
CA GLU A 36 -9.99 -42.05 14.24
C GLU A 36 -9.13 -40.78 14.37
N ASP A 37 -8.09 -40.64 13.54
CA ASP A 37 -7.26 -39.43 13.51
C ASP A 37 -8.07 -38.23 12.99
N TYR A 38 -8.82 -38.40 11.89
CA TYR A 38 -9.70 -37.34 11.40
C TYR A 38 -10.89 -37.06 12.33
N ARG A 39 -11.42 -38.08 13.04
CA ARG A 39 -12.39 -37.87 14.12
C ARG A 39 -11.79 -37.00 15.23
N ARG A 40 -10.56 -37.30 15.66
CA ARG A 40 -9.86 -36.54 16.70
C ARG A 40 -9.60 -35.11 16.27
N LEU A 41 -9.13 -34.88 15.04
CA LEU A 41 -8.94 -33.53 14.47
C LEU A 41 -10.25 -32.73 14.41
N LEU A 42 -11.35 -33.37 13.99
CA LEU A 42 -12.67 -32.74 13.96
C LEU A 42 -13.22 -32.48 15.38
N ALA A 43 -12.94 -33.35 16.34
CA ALA A 43 -13.30 -33.15 17.75
C ALA A 43 -12.58 -31.94 18.36
N ILE A 44 -11.27 -31.80 18.12
CA ILE A 44 -10.48 -30.62 18.53
C ILE A 44 -11.05 -29.33 17.92
N PHE A 45 -11.41 -29.35 16.64
CA PHE A 45 -12.06 -28.21 15.99
C PHE A 45 -13.43 -27.89 16.59
N HIS A 46 -14.22 -28.91 16.95
CA HIS A 46 -15.49 -28.73 17.67
C HIS A 46 -15.28 -28.09 19.04
N ASP A 47 -14.32 -28.57 19.84
CA ASP A 47 -14.03 -28.01 21.17
C ASP A 47 -13.57 -26.55 21.09
N ALA A 48 -12.67 -26.23 20.15
CA ALA A 48 -12.24 -24.85 19.90
C ALA A 48 -13.40 -23.96 19.43
N SER A 49 -14.28 -24.48 18.58
CA SER A 49 -15.48 -23.75 18.12
C SER A 49 -16.47 -23.53 19.26
N ALA A 50 -16.70 -24.54 20.11
CA ALA A 50 -17.59 -24.44 21.26
C ALA A 50 -17.07 -23.46 22.32
N GLN A 51 -15.74 -23.42 22.54
CA GLN A 51 -15.11 -22.41 23.38
C GLN A 51 -15.29 -21.00 22.81
N LEU A 52 -15.01 -20.78 21.52
CA LEU A 52 -15.21 -19.48 20.86
C LEU A 52 -16.67 -19.02 20.93
N MET A 53 -17.64 -19.92 20.71
CA MET A 53 -19.07 -19.63 20.82
C MET A 53 -19.56 -19.41 22.25
N ALA A 54 -18.74 -19.69 23.27
CA ALA A 54 -19.02 -19.45 24.68
C ALA A 54 -18.27 -18.23 25.25
N MET A 55 -17.44 -17.56 24.45
CA MET A 55 -16.84 -16.27 24.80
C MET A 55 -17.85 -15.14 24.61
N ASP A 56 -17.74 -14.09 25.43
CA ASP A 56 -18.51 -12.86 25.23
C ASP A 56 -18.17 -12.22 23.87
N ASP A 57 -19.18 -11.72 23.15
CA ASP A 57 -18.99 -11.04 21.87
C ASP A 57 -18.36 -9.65 22.06
N TYR A 58 -17.57 -9.20 21.07
CA TYR A 58 -16.89 -7.91 21.12
C TYR A 58 -17.67 -6.85 20.34
N VAL A 59 -18.32 -5.95 21.10
CA VAL A 59 -19.17 -4.87 20.60
C VAL A 59 -18.51 -3.51 20.86
N PRO A 60 -18.38 -2.62 19.86
CA PRO A 60 -17.92 -1.24 20.07
C PRO A 60 -18.93 -0.41 20.91
N PRO A 61 -18.49 0.42 21.87
CA PRO A 61 -19.39 1.12 22.81
C PRO A 61 -20.06 2.38 22.21
N VAL A 62 -21.40 2.48 22.30
CA VAL A 62 -22.25 3.65 21.94
C VAL A 62 -23.54 3.73 22.81
N ASP A 63 -24.46 4.71 22.62
CA ASP A 63 -25.64 5.05 23.49
C ASP A 63 -27.02 5.04 22.72
N GLU A 64 -28.20 5.09 23.38
CA GLU A 64 -29.54 4.60 22.86
C GLU A 64 -30.76 5.59 22.79
N ASN A 65 -31.86 5.30 22.02
CA ASN A 65 -33.36 5.55 22.28
C ASN A 65 -34.37 5.34 21.06
N SER A 66 -35.73 5.16 21.21
CA SER A 66 -36.78 4.47 20.33
C SER A 66 -38.22 5.10 20.05
N HIS A 67 -39.21 4.46 19.32
CA HIS A 67 -40.65 4.95 19.01
C HIS A 67 -41.57 4.22 17.92
N GLY A 68 -42.36 4.90 17.00
CA GLY A 68 -42.97 4.35 15.70
C GLY A 68 -43.72 5.28 14.61
N ALA A 69 -43.48 5.09 13.27
CA ALA A 69 -44.13 5.46 11.93
C ALA A 69 -43.15 5.34 10.71
N TRP A 70 -42.47 4.24 10.73
CA TRP A 70 -41.06 4.12 11.13
C TRP A 70 -41.19 2.75 11.83
N ALA A 71 -40.30 1.78 11.63
CA ALA A 71 -40.21 0.69 12.58
C ALA A 71 -40.17 1.27 14.02
N TRP A 72 -39.40 2.36 14.25
CA TRP A 72 -39.32 3.03 15.56
C TRP A 72 -38.96 4.55 15.51
N LYS A 73 -39.91 5.50 15.72
CA LYS A 73 -39.75 6.98 15.94
C LYS A 73 -38.96 7.39 17.19
N CYS A 74 -37.65 7.28 17.19
CA CYS A 74 -36.88 7.85 18.29
C CYS A 74 -36.83 9.38 18.27
N SER A 75 -36.35 9.94 19.38
CA SER A 75 -35.77 11.27 19.38
C SER A 75 -34.37 11.12 19.96
N ILE A 76 -33.40 10.85 19.08
CA ILE A 76 -31.98 10.79 19.46
C ILE A 76 -31.31 12.07 19.00
N VAL A 77 -30.72 12.76 19.96
CA VAL A 77 -29.79 13.86 19.77
C VAL A 77 -28.50 13.50 20.49
N ASP A 78 -27.37 14.00 20.03
CA ASP A 78 -26.13 13.93 20.80
C ASP A 78 -26.32 14.68 22.15
N LYS A 79 -25.70 14.17 23.21
CA LYS A 79 -25.67 14.81 24.53
C LYS A 79 -24.78 16.06 24.52
N HIS A 80 -23.92 16.20 23.53
CA HIS A 80 -23.08 17.37 23.27
C HIS A 80 -23.75 18.30 22.24
N ASP A 81 -23.80 19.62 22.51
CA ASP A 81 -24.28 20.61 21.52
C ASP A 81 -23.21 20.81 20.42
N ASN A 82 -23.17 19.86 19.50
CA ASN A 82 -22.25 19.88 18.38
C ASN A 82 -22.75 20.87 17.33
N ASN A 83 -21.99 21.95 17.11
CA ASN A 83 -22.28 22.96 16.08
C ASN A 83 -21.88 22.46 14.67
N GLY A 84 -22.29 21.24 14.32
CA GLY A 84 -21.93 20.53 13.10
C GLY A 84 -22.82 20.86 11.89
N ARG A 85 -22.44 20.30 10.73
CA ARG A 85 -23.06 20.58 9.42
C ARG A 85 -24.54 20.21 9.30
N LEU A 86 -25.03 19.31 10.16
CA LEU A 86 -26.42 18.84 10.18
C LEU A 86 -27.25 19.47 11.31
N LYS A 87 -26.71 20.45 12.05
CA LYS A 87 -27.42 21.11 13.16
C LYS A 87 -28.77 21.67 12.73
N GLY A 88 -29.82 21.29 13.47
CA GLY A 88 -31.20 21.68 13.19
C GLY A 88 -31.88 20.92 12.06
N LYS A 89 -31.26 19.85 11.53
CA LYS A 89 -31.86 18.94 10.55
C LYS A 89 -32.26 17.61 11.16
N THR A 90 -33.31 17.02 10.60
CA THR A 90 -33.96 15.80 11.06
C THR A 90 -33.73 14.65 10.08
N PHE A 91 -33.45 13.45 10.60
CA PHE A 91 -33.01 12.31 9.79
C PHE A 91 -33.75 11.02 10.09
N ALA A 92 -33.97 10.21 9.04
CA ALA A 92 -34.50 8.87 9.16
C ALA A 92 -33.51 7.77 8.77
N LEU A 93 -33.36 6.72 9.60
CA LEU A 93 -32.49 5.58 9.26
C LEU A 93 -33.31 4.39 8.80
N LYS A 94 -33.12 3.86 7.59
CA LYS A 94 -33.80 2.62 7.17
C LYS A 94 -33.64 1.52 8.22
N ASP A 95 -34.68 0.71 8.43
CA ASP A 95 -34.73 -0.21 9.55
C ASP A 95 -33.62 -1.27 9.55
N ASN A 96 -33.00 -1.56 8.40
CA ASN A 96 -31.84 -2.43 8.32
C ASN A 96 -30.52 -1.82 8.86
N VAL A 97 -30.50 -0.55 9.25
CA VAL A 97 -29.37 0.13 9.89
C VAL A 97 -29.52 -0.01 11.42
N ALA A 98 -28.45 -0.36 12.13
CA ALA A 98 -28.49 -0.48 13.58
C ALA A 98 -28.54 0.89 14.28
N VAL A 99 -29.34 0.93 15.33
CA VAL A 99 -29.35 1.98 16.33
C VAL A 99 -29.46 1.28 17.68
N LYS A 100 -28.56 1.59 18.61
CA LYS A 100 -28.45 0.86 19.86
C LYS A 100 -29.72 1.01 20.70
N GLY A 101 -30.20 -0.08 21.29
CA GLY A 101 -31.42 -0.09 22.12
C GLY A 101 -32.73 0.11 21.34
N VAL A 102 -32.68 0.21 20.01
CA VAL A 102 -33.86 0.38 19.15
C VAL A 102 -34.08 -0.89 18.33
N PRO A 103 -35.24 -1.55 18.41
CA PRO A 103 -35.41 -2.80 17.71
C PRO A 103 -35.26 -2.68 16.18
N MET A 104 -34.92 -3.78 15.54
CA MET A 104 -34.59 -3.84 14.12
C MET A 104 -35.25 -5.08 13.52
N LEU A 105 -36.27 -4.86 12.68
CA LEU A 105 -37.20 -5.88 12.19
C LEU A 105 -36.88 -6.36 10.79
N LEU A 106 -36.05 -5.63 10.04
CA LEU A 106 -35.74 -5.91 8.62
C LEU A 106 -36.99 -6.08 7.74
N GLY A 107 -38.07 -5.38 8.09
CA GLY A 107 -39.33 -5.44 7.36
C GLY A 107 -39.99 -6.82 7.35
N THR A 108 -39.67 -7.72 8.30
CA THR A 108 -40.24 -9.08 8.32
C THR A 108 -40.99 -9.39 9.62
N ASN A 109 -41.93 -10.33 9.53
CA ASN A 109 -42.70 -10.80 10.70
C ASN A 109 -41.93 -11.82 11.55
N PHE A 110 -40.92 -12.50 11.01
CA PHE A 110 -40.16 -13.52 11.76
C PHE A 110 -38.96 -12.97 12.54
N ILE A 111 -38.71 -11.66 12.52
CA ILE A 111 -37.73 -10.94 13.35
C ILE A 111 -38.48 -9.85 14.09
N LYS A 112 -38.78 -10.07 15.37
CA LYS A 112 -39.57 -9.15 16.20
C LYS A 112 -38.78 -8.54 17.36
N ASP A 113 -37.92 -9.36 17.97
CA ASP A 113 -37.30 -9.06 19.26
C ASP A 113 -35.78 -8.78 19.15
N TYR A 114 -35.27 -8.56 17.93
CA TYR A 114 -33.86 -8.20 17.76
C TYR A 114 -33.65 -6.71 18.05
N VAL A 115 -32.79 -6.43 19.04
CA VAL A 115 -32.33 -5.10 19.41
C VAL A 115 -30.81 -5.06 19.20
N PRO A 116 -30.26 -4.15 18.39
CA PRO A 116 -28.82 -3.99 18.24
C PRO A 116 -28.14 -3.52 19.53
N ASP A 117 -26.94 -4.03 19.75
CA ASP A 117 -26.03 -3.75 20.86
C ASP A 117 -25.08 -2.57 20.61
N CYS A 118 -24.98 -2.13 19.35
CA CYS A 118 -24.23 -0.97 18.89
C CYS A 118 -25.01 -0.14 17.86
N ASP A 119 -24.56 1.09 17.64
CA ASP A 119 -24.97 1.91 16.50
C ASP A 119 -24.23 1.52 15.22
N ALA A 120 -24.88 1.67 14.07
CA ALA A 120 -24.18 1.73 12.80
C ALA A 120 -23.32 3.00 12.71
N THR A 121 -22.18 2.95 12.03
CA THR A 121 -21.28 4.12 11.90
C THR A 121 -21.97 5.35 11.31
N VAL A 122 -22.93 5.16 10.39
CA VAL A 122 -23.74 6.25 9.82
C VAL A 122 -24.68 6.90 10.84
N THR A 123 -25.16 6.14 11.84
CA THR A 123 -25.98 6.64 12.95
C THR A 123 -25.14 7.58 13.81
N THR A 124 -23.97 7.12 14.26
CA THR A 124 -23.02 7.92 15.06
C THR A 124 -22.63 9.21 14.33
N ARG A 125 -22.22 9.12 13.06
CA ARG A 125 -21.80 10.29 12.26
C ARG A 125 -22.89 11.36 12.09
N ILE A 126 -24.16 10.95 11.96
CA ILE A 126 -25.27 11.91 11.87
C ILE A 126 -25.44 12.68 13.18
N LEU A 127 -25.35 11.99 14.32
CA LEU A 127 -25.45 12.59 15.66
C LEU A 127 -24.26 13.52 15.95
N GLU A 128 -23.03 13.08 15.68
CA GLU A 128 -21.80 13.88 15.82
C GLU A 128 -21.85 15.15 14.97
N ALA A 129 -22.44 15.07 13.76
CA ALA A 129 -22.63 16.22 12.89
C ALA A 129 -23.80 17.16 13.31
N GLY A 130 -24.45 16.91 14.45
CA GLY A 130 -25.54 17.72 15.02
C GLY A 130 -26.93 17.38 14.47
N GLY A 131 -27.08 16.27 13.73
CA GLY A 131 -28.36 15.83 13.18
C GLY A 131 -29.25 15.16 14.22
N HIS A 132 -30.56 15.40 14.15
CA HIS A 132 -31.56 14.81 15.03
C HIS A 132 -32.16 13.57 14.37
N ILE A 133 -31.89 12.38 14.90
CA ILE A 133 -32.48 11.15 14.37
C ILE A 133 -33.88 11.00 14.96
N LEU A 134 -34.88 11.00 14.07
CA LEU A 134 -36.29 10.87 14.42
C LEU A 134 -36.81 9.41 14.33
N GLY A 135 -35.94 8.43 14.05
CA GLY A 135 -36.31 7.01 14.07
C GLY A 135 -35.62 6.01 13.12
N LYS A 136 -36.25 4.84 12.99
CA LYS A 136 -35.99 3.74 12.06
C LYS A 136 -37.05 3.65 10.94
N ALA A 137 -36.80 3.99 9.67
CA ALA A 137 -37.81 3.97 8.60
C ALA A 137 -38.12 2.55 8.08
N VAL A 138 -39.39 2.24 7.76
CA VAL A 138 -39.80 0.90 7.26
C VAL A 138 -39.02 0.50 6.01
N CYS A 139 -38.66 -0.79 5.92
CA CYS A 139 -38.08 -1.41 4.74
C CYS A 139 -38.85 -2.67 4.33
N GLU A 140 -38.59 -3.15 3.12
CA GLU A 140 -39.19 -4.37 2.59
C GLU A 140 -38.67 -5.65 3.25
N ASN A 141 -39.41 -6.76 3.13
CA ASN A 141 -39.08 -8.04 3.77
C ASN A 141 -37.65 -8.47 3.48
N MET A 142 -36.80 -8.51 4.50
CA MET A 142 -35.36 -8.82 4.38
C MET A 142 -34.64 -7.95 3.34
N CYS A 143 -35.14 -6.75 3.06
CA CYS A 143 -34.71 -5.88 1.96
C CYS A 143 -34.79 -6.49 0.54
N HIS A 144 -35.57 -7.55 0.33
CA HIS A 144 -35.62 -8.37 -0.88
C HIS A 144 -36.71 -8.00 -1.91
N SER A 145 -37.33 -6.82 -1.83
CA SER A 145 -38.29 -6.34 -2.84
C SER A 145 -37.94 -4.95 -3.36
N ALA A 146 -38.21 -4.72 -4.65
CA ALA A 146 -38.12 -3.41 -5.29
C ALA A 146 -39.49 -2.69 -5.40
N THR A 147 -40.58 -3.37 -5.03
CA THR A 147 -41.90 -2.77 -4.72
C THR A 147 -42.03 -2.54 -3.21
N SER A 148 -43.16 -1.98 -2.76
CA SER A 148 -43.37 -1.49 -1.38
C SER A 148 -44.52 -2.17 -0.62
N HIS A 149 -44.80 -3.43 -0.96
CA HIS A 149 -45.92 -4.22 -0.41
C HIS A 149 -45.49 -5.58 0.16
N SER A 150 -44.20 -5.72 0.51
CA SER A 150 -43.68 -6.95 1.13
C SER A 150 -43.43 -6.85 2.64
N SER A 151 -43.33 -5.63 3.20
CA SER A 151 -43.03 -5.46 4.63
C SER A 151 -44.06 -6.14 5.53
N GLY A 152 -43.58 -6.86 6.55
CA GLY A 152 -44.40 -7.46 7.59
C GLY A 152 -45.20 -6.45 8.40
N THR A 153 -44.75 -5.19 8.45
CA THR A 153 -45.48 -4.07 9.09
C THR A 153 -46.63 -3.52 8.24
N GLY A 154 -46.85 -4.05 7.04
CA GLY A 154 -47.87 -3.60 6.09
C GLY A 154 -47.33 -2.81 4.90
N ILE A 155 -48.22 -2.50 3.96
CA ILE A 155 -47.91 -1.83 2.70
C ILE A 155 -47.49 -0.38 2.94
N VAL A 156 -46.40 0.04 2.29
CA VAL A 156 -45.95 1.44 2.27
C VAL A 156 -46.44 2.11 0.99
N GLU A 157 -47.48 2.94 1.13
CA GLU A 157 -48.15 3.65 0.04
C GLU A 157 -47.25 4.71 -0.62
N ASN A 158 -47.44 4.97 -1.92
CA ASN A 158 -46.80 6.09 -2.60
C ASN A 158 -47.35 7.43 -2.05
N PRO A 159 -46.49 8.43 -1.77
CA PRO A 159 -46.91 9.69 -1.16
C PRO A 159 -47.80 10.56 -2.06
N ILE A 160 -47.81 10.30 -3.38
CA ILE A 160 -48.60 11.04 -4.37
C ILE A 160 -49.94 10.33 -4.67
N ALA A 161 -49.97 8.99 -4.64
CA ALA A 161 -51.18 8.22 -4.93
C ALA A 161 -51.27 6.90 -4.14
N LYS A 162 -52.31 6.79 -3.32
CA LYS A 162 -52.64 5.56 -2.60
C LYS A 162 -52.96 4.41 -3.57
N GLY A 163 -52.57 3.18 -3.23
CA GLY A 163 -52.73 1.99 -4.07
C GLY A 163 -51.55 1.74 -5.02
N TYR A 164 -50.58 2.65 -5.07
CA TYR A 164 -49.36 2.55 -5.89
C TYR A 164 -48.11 2.38 -5.02
N SER A 165 -47.08 1.78 -5.60
CA SER A 165 -45.84 1.53 -4.87
C SER A 165 -45.03 2.80 -4.64
N SER A 166 -44.53 2.98 -3.41
CA SER A 166 -43.47 3.94 -3.09
C SER A 166 -42.08 3.48 -3.57
N GLY A 167 -41.95 2.26 -4.11
CA GLY A 167 -40.66 1.64 -4.46
C GLY A 167 -39.94 1.05 -3.25
N GLY A 168 -39.10 0.04 -3.46
CA GLY A 168 -38.38 -0.68 -2.41
C GLY A 168 -36.89 -0.87 -2.71
N SER A 169 -36.07 -1.28 -1.74
CA SER A 169 -36.44 -1.69 -0.38
C SER A 169 -36.41 -0.59 0.69
N SER A 170 -35.99 0.64 0.36
CA SER A 170 -36.01 1.79 1.30
C SER A 170 -37.33 2.57 1.21
N SER A 171 -38.45 1.85 1.21
CA SER A 171 -39.81 2.36 0.95
C SER A 171 -40.21 3.46 1.93
N GLY A 172 -40.13 3.20 3.23
CA GLY A 172 -40.44 4.19 4.27
C GLY A 172 -39.56 5.44 4.22
N SER A 173 -38.26 5.28 3.94
CA SER A 173 -37.32 6.40 3.78
C SER A 173 -37.73 7.32 2.62
N GLY A 174 -38.22 6.77 1.52
CA GLY A 174 -38.72 7.54 0.38
C GLY A 174 -39.97 8.36 0.72
N VAL A 175 -40.94 7.75 1.42
CA VAL A 175 -42.19 8.40 1.83
C VAL A 175 -41.93 9.53 2.82
N LEU A 176 -41.17 9.28 3.90
CA LEU A 176 -40.93 10.27 4.96
C LEU A 176 -40.27 11.55 4.42
N VAL A 177 -39.27 11.39 3.54
CA VAL A 177 -38.59 12.53 2.89
C VAL A 177 -39.51 13.26 1.92
N ALA A 178 -40.33 12.54 1.15
CA ALA A 178 -41.26 13.14 0.20
C ALA A 178 -42.39 13.94 0.87
N LEU A 179 -42.86 13.49 2.04
CA LEU A 179 -43.87 14.19 2.85
C LEU A 179 -43.29 15.33 3.72
N GLY A 180 -41.95 15.43 3.82
CA GLY A 180 -41.30 16.42 4.68
C GLY A 180 -41.37 16.10 6.18
N GLU A 181 -41.59 14.83 6.55
CA GLU A 181 -41.53 14.35 7.94
C GLU A 181 -40.08 14.33 8.49
N VAL A 182 -39.09 14.34 7.58
CA VAL A 182 -37.66 14.51 7.86
C VAL A 182 -36.97 15.29 6.74
N ASP A 183 -35.87 15.98 7.05
CA ASP A 183 -35.02 16.66 6.05
C ASP A 183 -34.28 15.67 5.12
N GLY A 184 -33.91 14.50 5.65
CA GLY A 184 -33.24 13.46 4.90
C GLY A 184 -33.35 12.07 5.53
N ALA A 185 -32.89 11.05 4.80
CA ALA A 185 -32.87 9.68 5.26
C ALA A 185 -31.66 8.90 4.76
N ILE A 186 -31.24 7.88 5.51
CA ILE A 186 -30.32 6.84 5.05
C ILE A 186 -31.13 5.67 4.52
N GLY A 187 -30.90 5.32 3.25
CA GLY A 187 -31.36 4.07 2.65
C GLY A 187 -30.22 3.07 2.48
N ALA A 188 -30.56 1.88 1.99
CA ALA A 188 -29.61 0.85 1.59
C ALA A 188 -29.97 0.30 0.20
N ASP A 189 -28.97 0.09 -0.67
CA ASP A 189 -29.13 -0.17 -2.10
C ASP A 189 -28.27 -1.36 -2.58
N GLN A 190 -28.91 -2.53 -2.74
CA GLN A 190 -28.32 -3.76 -3.28
C GLN A 190 -28.53 -3.94 -4.79
N GLY A 191 -29.64 -3.41 -5.34
CA GLY A 191 -30.01 -3.54 -6.76
C GLY A 191 -30.79 -2.35 -7.31
N GLY A 192 -30.86 -1.24 -6.58
CA GLY A 192 -31.74 -0.10 -6.83
C GLY A 192 -32.40 0.45 -5.57
N SER A 193 -32.23 -0.15 -4.39
CA SER A 193 -33.08 0.11 -3.24
C SER A 193 -33.01 1.51 -2.58
N ILE A 194 -32.12 2.41 -3.01
CA ILE A 194 -32.21 3.86 -2.72
C ILE A 194 -32.88 4.60 -3.89
N ARG A 195 -32.47 4.26 -5.12
CA ARG A 195 -32.87 4.96 -6.36
C ARG A 195 -34.29 4.64 -6.82
N VAL A 196 -34.79 3.42 -6.59
CA VAL A 196 -36.15 2.98 -6.92
C VAL A 196 -37.19 3.70 -6.03
N PRO A 197 -37.05 3.75 -4.68
CA PRO A 197 -37.94 4.58 -3.87
C PRO A 197 -37.82 6.06 -4.18
N ALA A 198 -36.61 6.58 -4.41
CA ALA A 198 -36.41 7.98 -4.76
C ALA A 198 -37.14 8.36 -6.07
N ALA A 199 -37.01 7.52 -7.09
CA ALA A 199 -37.70 7.68 -8.36
C ALA A 199 -39.24 7.60 -8.21
N ASN A 200 -39.77 6.64 -7.47
CA ASN A 200 -41.22 6.47 -7.30
C ASN A 200 -41.85 7.55 -6.41
N CYS A 201 -41.12 8.05 -5.39
CA CYS A 201 -41.60 9.11 -4.50
C CYS A 201 -41.31 10.53 -5.01
N GLY A 202 -40.54 10.69 -6.10
CA GLY A 202 -40.24 11.99 -6.69
C GLY A 202 -39.18 12.81 -5.95
N ILE A 203 -38.25 12.15 -5.27
CA ILE A 203 -37.18 12.77 -4.47
C ILE A 203 -35.78 12.43 -5.03
N VAL A 204 -34.72 12.95 -4.40
CA VAL A 204 -33.32 12.64 -4.74
C VAL A 204 -32.85 11.43 -3.92
N GLY A 205 -32.15 10.51 -4.57
CA GLY A 205 -31.52 9.36 -3.90
C GLY A 205 -30.20 8.99 -4.53
N LEU A 206 -29.12 9.03 -3.74
CA LEU A 206 -27.77 8.68 -4.18
C LEU A 206 -27.40 7.30 -3.65
N LYS A 207 -27.10 6.36 -4.57
CA LYS A 207 -26.23 5.23 -4.25
C LYS A 207 -24.78 5.72 -4.46
N PRO A 208 -23.95 5.88 -3.42
CA PRO A 208 -22.57 6.33 -3.59
C PRO A 208 -21.71 5.26 -4.25
N THR A 209 -20.43 5.59 -4.44
CA THR A 209 -19.39 4.61 -4.79
C THR A 209 -19.38 3.48 -3.75
N PHE A 210 -19.23 2.24 -4.21
CA PHE A 210 -19.09 1.07 -3.33
C PHE A 210 -17.94 1.29 -2.33
N GLY A 211 -18.23 1.13 -1.04
CA GLY A 211 -17.28 1.34 0.05
C GLY A 211 -17.09 2.80 0.50
N LEU A 212 -17.62 3.82 -0.18
CA LEU A 212 -17.46 5.22 0.26
C LEU A 212 -18.12 5.50 1.62
N ILE A 213 -19.26 4.84 1.87
CA ILE A 213 -19.92 4.81 3.18
C ILE A 213 -19.75 3.39 3.73
N PRO A 214 -19.24 3.21 4.96
CA PRO A 214 -19.11 1.89 5.59
C PRO A 214 -20.49 1.29 5.86
N TYR A 215 -20.60 -0.03 5.70
CA TYR A 215 -21.80 -0.81 5.95
C TYR A 215 -21.83 -1.42 7.38
N THR A 216 -20.89 -1.01 8.25
CA THR A 216 -20.81 -1.41 9.67
C THR A 216 -22.12 -1.16 10.40
N GLY A 217 -22.58 -2.15 11.16
CA GLY A 217 -23.85 -2.12 11.88
C GLY A 217 -25.09 -2.12 10.96
N SER A 218 -24.97 -2.50 9.69
CA SER A 218 -26.14 -2.64 8.81
C SER A 218 -26.36 -4.08 8.36
N GLY A 219 -27.63 -4.49 8.29
CA GLY A 219 -28.05 -5.81 7.83
C GLY A 219 -27.60 -6.04 6.38
N SER A 220 -26.59 -6.88 6.21
CA SER A 220 -26.00 -7.27 4.93
C SER A 220 -26.86 -8.32 4.24
N ASN A 221 -27.01 -8.21 2.93
CA ASN A 221 -27.63 -9.25 2.12
C ASN A 221 -26.61 -9.93 1.22
N GLU A 222 -25.81 -9.16 0.50
CA GLU A 222 -24.71 -9.69 -0.29
C GLU A 222 -23.54 -8.69 -0.25
N PRO A 223 -22.43 -9.05 0.43
CA PRO A 223 -21.33 -8.12 0.70
C PRO A 223 -20.72 -7.39 -0.50
N THR A 224 -20.74 -7.95 -1.71
CA THR A 224 -20.14 -7.31 -2.89
C THR A 224 -21.04 -6.25 -3.55
N ASN A 225 -22.31 -6.16 -3.17
CA ASN A 225 -23.24 -5.14 -3.69
C ASN A 225 -24.03 -4.35 -2.62
N ASP A 226 -23.81 -4.60 -1.33
CA ASP A 226 -24.33 -3.77 -0.23
C ASP A 226 -23.80 -2.32 -0.31
N HIS A 227 -24.71 -1.33 -0.32
CA HIS A 227 -24.41 0.11 -0.23
C HIS A 227 -25.37 0.78 0.77
N LEU A 228 -24.88 1.74 1.56
CA LEU A 228 -25.71 2.77 2.21
C LEU A 228 -25.67 4.07 1.40
N GLY A 229 -26.63 4.97 1.60
CA GLY A 229 -26.60 6.29 0.96
C GLY A 229 -27.76 7.23 1.30
N PRO A 230 -27.59 8.53 1.02
CA PRO A 230 -28.55 9.57 1.38
C PRO A 230 -29.74 9.68 0.41
N MET A 231 -30.92 9.92 1.00
CA MET A 231 -32.19 10.22 0.35
C MET A 231 -32.71 11.56 0.87
N THR A 232 -33.00 12.51 -0.01
CA THR A 232 -33.30 13.91 0.35
C THR A 232 -34.22 14.54 -0.69
N ARG A 233 -34.81 15.71 -0.41
CA ARG A 233 -35.67 16.41 -1.37
C ARG A 233 -34.86 17.13 -2.45
N THR A 234 -33.66 17.62 -2.10
CA THR A 234 -32.76 18.34 -3.00
C THR A 234 -31.36 17.71 -3.09
N VAL A 235 -30.63 18.04 -4.16
CA VAL A 235 -29.24 17.58 -4.38
C VAL A 235 -28.26 18.19 -3.37
N LEU A 236 -28.48 19.45 -2.96
CA LEU A 236 -27.63 20.11 -1.96
C LEU A 236 -27.78 19.47 -0.57
N GLU A 237 -29.01 19.17 -0.14
CA GLU A 237 -29.23 18.37 1.08
C GLU A 237 -28.57 16.98 0.97
N ASN A 238 -28.59 16.38 -0.23
CA ASN A 238 -27.97 15.07 -0.49
C ASN A 238 -26.45 15.13 -0.28
N ALA A 239 -25.82 16.18 -0.83
CA ALA A 239 -24.39 16.44 -0.71
C ALA A 239 -23.97 16.73 0.74
N LEU A 240 -24.73 17.57 1.46
CA LEU A 240 -24.49 17.86 2.88
C LEU A 240 -24.59 16.60 3.75
N LEU A 241 -25.57 15.73 3.51
CA LEU A 241 -25.68 14.47 4.23
C LEU A 241 -24.56 13.49 3.84
N LEU A 242 -24.15 13.45 2.56
CA LEU A 242 -23.01 12.64 2.10
C LEU A 242 -21.69 13.05 2.77
N GLU A 243 -21.42 14.34 2.89
CA GLU A 243 -20.24 14.87 3.60
C GLU A 243 -20.13 14.33 5.03
N ALA A 244 -21.24 14.33 5.77
CA ALA A 244 -21.26 13.91 7.16
C ALA A 244 -21.02 12.40 7.36
N ILE A 245 -21.47 11.57 6.42
CA ILE A 245 -21.51 10.10 6.62
C ILE A 245 -20.44 9.32 5.84
N ALA A 246 -19.77 9.93 4.86
CA ALA A 246 -18.75 9.27 4.04
C ALA A 246 -17.40 9.09 4.77
N GLY A 247 -16.53 8.26 4.18
CA GLY A 247 -15.17 7.99 4.67
C GLY A 247 -15.06 6.66 5.43
N ASN A 248 -13.85 6.08 5.46
CA ASN A 248 -13.60 4.80 6.11
C ASN A 248 -13.87 4.84 7.63
N ASP A 249 -14.15 3.68 8.22
CA ASP A 249 -14.32 3.49 9.67
C ASP A 249 -13.23 2.60 10.29
N ASN A 250 -12.36 2.01 9.45
CA ASN A 250 -11.38 0.98 9.81
C ASN A 250 -11.97 -0.32 10.39
N VAL A 251 -13.28 -0.52 10.24
CA VAL A 251 -14.02 -1.73 10.62
C VAL A 251 -14.48 -2.48 9.37
N ASP A 252 -15.28 -1.86 8.50
CA ASP A 252 -15.78 -2.49 7.27
C ASP A 252 -14.71 -2.49 6.18
N ASP A 253 -14.25 -3.68 5.79
CA ASP A 253 -13.27 -3.87 4.72
C ASP A 253 -13.76 -3.49 3.31
N ARG A 254 -15.07 -3.20 3.13
CA ARG A 254 -15.56 -2.51 1.92
C ARG A 254 -15.02 -1.07 1.87
N SER A 255 -14.86 -0.43 3.02
CA SER A 255 -14.51 1.00 3.14
C SER A 255 -13.01 1.29 3.19
N PHE A 256 -12.13 0.28 3.23
CA PHE A 256 -10.67 0.49 3.37
C PHE A 256 -10.00 1.28 2.22
N SER A 257 -10.70 1.52 1.10
CA SER A 257 -10.24 2.39 0.00
C SER A 257 -10.92 3.77 -0.02
N ALA A 258 -11.79 4.06 0.95
CA ALA A 258 -12.40 5.37 1.16
C ALA A 258 -11.42 6.30 1.93
N PRO A 259 -11.51 7.63 1.73
CA PRO A 259 -10.71 8.61 2.49
C PRO A 259 -11.05 8.52 3.99
N SER A 260 -10.22 9.06 4.89
CA SER A 260 -10.68 9.25 6.27
C SER A 260 -11.85 10.25 6.30
N PRO A 261 -12.70 10.28 7.35
CA PRO A 261 -13.79 11.25 7.45
C PRO A 261 -13.34 12.72 7.35
N SER A 262 -12.11 13.03 7.80
CA SER A 262 -11.52 14.38 7.69
C SER A 262 -10.98 14.72 6.30
N GLU A 263 -10.84 13.73 5.42
CA GLU A 263 -10.37 13.87 4.03
C GLU A 263 -11.53 13.83 3.01
N VAL A 264 -12.79 13.74 3.45
CA VAL A 264 -13.97 13.74 2.58
C VAL A 264 -14.14 15.12 1.91
N PRO A 265 -14.34 15.19 0.57
CA PRO A 265 -14.63 16.44 -0.12
C PRO A 265 -15.85 17.19 0.42
N VAL A 266 -15.81 18.53 0.34
CA VAL A 266 -16.97 19.39 0.58
C VAL A 266 -17.91 19.34 -0.63
N TYR A 267 -18.67 18.26 -0.78
CA TYR A 267 -19.62 18.05 -1.89
C TYR A 267 -20.70 19.14 -2.02
N SER A 268 -20.94 19.94 -0.97
CA SER A 268 -21.93 21.02 -0.90
C SER A 268 -21.47 22.36 -1.48
N SER A 269 -20.22 22.47 -1.95
CA SER A 269 -19.67 23.70 -2.54
C SER A 269 -20.28 24.01 -3.92
N ILE A 270 -21.40 24.74 -3.94
CA ILE A 270 -22.13 25.12 -5.16
C ILE A 270 -21.80 26.56 -5.63
N GLU A 271 -21.23 27.40 -4.74
CA GLU A 271 -20.98 28.83 -4.98
C GLU A 271 -19.93 29.13 -6.08
N GLU A 272 -19.17 28.12 -6.51
CA GLU A 272 -18.09 28.26 -7.51
C GLU A 272 -18.53 28.02 -8.96
N LEU A 273 -19.79 27.64 -9.21
CA LEU A 273 -20.27 27.35 -10.56
C LEU A 273 -20.51 28.62 -11.40
N PRO A 274 -20.03 28.70 -12.66
CA PRO A 274 -20.25 29.86 -13.51
C PRO A 274 -21.74 30.03 -13.86
N LEU A 275 -22.27 31.24 -13.62
CA LEU A 275 -23.69 31.56 -13.76
C LEU A 275 -24.21 31.48 -15.22
N GLU A 276 -23.34 31.64 -16.21
CA GLU A 276 -23.68 31.48 -17.64
C GLU A 276 -23.10 30.17 -18.18
N LYS A 277 -23.98 29.29 -18.68
CA LYS A 277 -23.65 27.95 -19.22
C LYS A 277 -22.75 27.12 -18.28
N PRO A 278 -23.25 26.73 -17.09
CA PRO A 278 -22.48 26.02 -16.06
C PRO A 278 -21.87 24.68 -16.50
N LEU A 279 -22.32 24.11 -17.62
CA LEU A 279 -21.83 22.83 -18.16
C LEU A 279 -21.04 22.99 -19.46
N ALA A 280 -20.58 24.21 -19.79
CA ALA A 280 -19.76 24.45 -20.97
C ALA A 280 -18.54 23.53 -21.03
N GLY A 281 -18.39 22.80 -22.14
CA GLY A 281 -17.30 21.86 -22.37
C GLY A 281 -17.46 20.48 -21.72
N LYS A 282 -18.53 20.25 -20.94
CA LYS A 282 -18.84 18.93 -20.37
C LYS A 282 -19.47 17.99 -21.39
N LYS A 283 -19.12 16.70 -21.32
CA LYS A 283 -19.61 15.63 -22.20
C LYS A 283 -20.49 14.66 -21.42
N ILE A 284 -21.67 14.39 -21.93
CA ILE A 284 -22.71 13.58 -21.30
C ILE A 284 -23.09 12.44 -22.24
N GLY A 285 -22.82 11.20 -21.82
CA GLY A 285 -23.15 10.01 -22.58
C GLY A 285 -24.51 9.43 -22.18
N VAL A 286 -25.39 9.16 -23.13
CA VAL A 286 -26.67 8.47 -22.88
C VAL A 286 -26.52 7.00 -23.29
N ILE A 287 -26.67 6.07 -22.34
CA ILE A 287 -26.46 4.64 -22.62
C ILE A 287 -27.62 4.11 -23.46
N THR A 288 -27.37 3.77 -24.73
CA THR A 288 -28.42 3.37 -25.69
C THR A 288 -29.20 2.14 -25.21
N GLU A 289 -28.50 1.13 -24.67
CA GLU A 289 -29.10 -0.12 -24.18
C GLU A 289 -30.09 0.10 -23.02
N SER A 290 -29.97 1.21 -22.29
CA SER A 290 -30.86 1.55 -21.17
C SER A 290 -32.24 2.04 -21.61
N LEU A 291 -32.38 2.42 -22.88
CA LEU A 291 -33.61 2.94 -23.49
C LEU A 291 -34.43 1.85 -24.19
N THR A 292 -33.84 0.67 -24.46
CA THR A 292 -34.39 -0.37 -25.32
C THR A 292 -34.67 -1.69 -24.59
N THR A 293 -34.78 -1.68 -23.26
CA THR A 293 -35.12 -2.90 -22.51
C THR A 293 -36.59 -3.27 -22.77
N PRO A 294 -36.97 -4.57 -22.79
CA PRO A 294 -38.34 -4.98 -23.09
C PRO A 294 -39.42 -4.43 -22.13
N ALA A 295 -39.03 -4.00 -20.93
CA ALA A 295 -39.94 -3.41 -19.94
C ALA A 295 -40.07 -1.88 -20.08
N THR A 296 -39.25 -1.22 -20.89
CA THR A 296 -39.18 0.25 -20.96
C THR A 296 -40.43 0.84 -21.64
N ASP A 297 -41.17 1.65 -20.90
CA ASP A 297 -42.30 2.45 -21.41
C ASP A 297 -41.76 3.57 -22.33
N PRO A 298 -42.17 3.63 -23.62
CA PRO A 298 -41.76 4.69 -24.54
C PRO A 298 -42.08 6.12 -24.04
N ARG A 299 -43.08 6.27 -23.16
CA ARG A 299 -43.43 7.56 -22.53
C ARG A 299 -42.35 8.01 -21.55
N VAL A 300 -41.72 7.08 -20.81
CA VAL A 300 -40.56 7.37 -19.95
C VAL A 300 -39.38 7.82 -20.80
N VAL A 301 -39.09 7.14 -21.91
CA VAL A 301 -38.01 7.55 -22.85
C VAL A 301 -38.28 8.94 -23.43
N LYS A 302 -39.54 9.27 -23.77
CA LYS A 302 -39.93 10.60 -24.23
C LYS A 302 -39.70 11.69 -23.18
N THR A 303 -40.03 11.42 -21.92
CA THR A 303 -39.81 12.35 -20.78
C THR A 303 -38.32 12.51 -20.48
N PHE A 304 -37.55 11.40 -20.45
CA PHE A 304 -36.10 11.40 -20.31
C PHE A 304 -35.42 12.22 -21.43
N ASN A 305 -35.77 11.97 -22.69
CA ASN A 305 -35.25 12.72 -23.84
C ASN A 305 -35.64 14.21 -23.83
N LYS A 306 -36.71 14.60 -23.11
CA LYS A 306 -37.04 16.01 -22.86
C LYS A 306 -36.12 16.62 -21.80
N ALA A 307 -35.86 15.91 -20.70
CA ALA A 307 -35.02 16.39 -19.61
C ALA A 307 -33.56 16.57 -20.04
N ILE A 308 -32.97 15.57 -20.72
CA ILE A 308 -31.54 15.64 -21.10
C ILE A 308 -31.20 16.78 -22.07
N ARG A 309 -32.17 17.29 -22.85
CA ARG A 309 -31.97 18.47 -23.71
C ARG A 309 -31.63 19.73 -22.94
N GLN A 310 -32.09 19.84 -21.69
CA GLN A 310 -31.78 20.99 -20.83
C GLN A 310 -30.28 21.05 -20.49
N PHE A 311 -29.56 19.92 -20.48
CA PHE A 311 -28.11 19.95 -20.31
C PHE A 311 -27.40 20.61 -21.49
N SER A 312 -27.92 20.46 -22.72
CA SER A 312 -27.39 21.17 -23.89
C SER A 312 -27.68 22.67 -23.86
N GLU A 313 -28.85 23.08 -23.36
CA GLU A 313 -29.16 24.49 -23.09
C GLU A 313 -28.20 25.09 -22.04
N LEU A 314 -27.79 24.29 -21.04
CA LEU A 314 -26.78 24.64 -20.03
C LEU A 314 -25.32 24.53 -20.50
N GLY A 315 -25.08 24.17 -21.77
CA GLY A 315 -23.74 24.18 -22.40
C GLY A 315 -23.05 22.83 -22.58
N ALA A 316 -23.67 21.72 -22.16
CA ALA A 316 -23.09 20.38 -22.29
C ALA A 316 -23.26 19.78 -23.71
N THR A 317 -22.26 19.01 -24.13
CA THR A 317 -22.37 18.11 -25.29
C THR A 317 -23.05 16.82 -24.83
N VAL A 318 -24.20 16.47 -25.42
CA VAL A 318 -24.98 15.28 -25.06
C VAL A 318 -25.05 14.33 -26.25
N GLU A 319 -24.49 13.14 -26.11
CA GLU A 319 -24.35 12.15 -27.19
C GLU A 319 -24.85 10.77 -26.71
N GLN A 320 -25.23 9.89 -27.65
CA GLN A 320 -25.53 8.50 -27.31
C GLN A 320 -24.26 7.66 -27.33
N VAL A 321 -24.15 6.72 -26.39
CA VAL A 321 -23.05 5.76 -26.28
C VAL A 321 -23.61 4.35 -26.09
N SER A 322 -23.07 3.39 -26.86
CA SER A 322 -23.37 1.97 -26.69
C SER A 322 -22.44 1.37 -25.64
N VAL A 323 -23.02 0.72 -24.63
CA VAL A 323 -22.32 -0.11 -23.64
C VAL A 323 -23.01 -1.48 -23.63
N PRO A 324 -22.70 -2.39 -24.59
CA PRO A 324 -23.53 -3.58 -24.86
C PRO A 324 -23.73 -4.51 -23.66
N ILE A 325 -22.75 -4.58 -22.74
CA ILE A 325 -22.83 -5.41 -21.54
C ILE A 325 -23.84 -4.88 -20.49
N HIS A 326 -24.28 -3.61 -20.59
CA HIS A 326 -25.37 -3.07 -19.75
C HIS A 326 -26.63 -3.94 -19.83
N ALA A 327 -26.98 -4.40 -21.04
CA ALA A 327 -28.11 -5.31 -21.29
C ALA A 327 -27.96 -6.70 -20.65
N LYS A 328 -26.75 -7.05 -20.15
CA LYS A 328 -26.49 -8.29 -19.37
C LYS A 328 -26.28 -8.02 -17.87
N GLY A 329 -26.15 -6.77 -17.45
CA GLY A 329 -25.85 -6.40 -16.06
C GLY A 329 -26.86 -6.89 -15.04
N ALA A 330 -28.15 -6.91 -15.37
CA ALA A 330 -29.20 -7.47 -14.51
C ALA A 330 -29.05 -9.00 -14.28
N ALA A 331 -28.58 -9.74 -15.29
CA ALA A 331 -28.32 -11.18 -15.19
C ALA A 331 -27.05 -11.47 -14.36
N ILE A 332 -25.99 -10.65 -14.55
CA ILE A 332 -24.77 -10.68 -13.74
C ILE A 332 -25.12 -10.42 -12.26
N TRP A 333 -25.89 -9.35 -11.99
CA TRP A 333 -26.38 -9.04 -10.66
C TRP A 333 -27.23 -10.16 -10.05
N THR A 334 -28.07 -10.83 -10.84
CA THR A 334 -28.90 -11.95 -10.37
C THR A 334 -28.02 -13.12 -9.92
N GLY A 335 -26.96 -13.47 -10.67
CA GLY A 335 -26.03 -14.53 -10.28
C GLY A 335 -25.37 -14.28 -8.92
N ILE A 336 -24.94 -13.03 -8.66
CA ILE A 336 -24.37 -12.63 -7.37
C ILE A 336 -25.43 -12.59 -6.27
N SER A 337 -26.52 -11.86 -6.47
CA SER A 337 -27.55 -11.62 -5.46
C SER A 337 -28.27 -12.90 -5.01
N LYS A 338 -28.54 -13.85 -5.91
CA LYS A 338 -29.20 -15.11 -5.53
C LYS A 338 -28.26 -16.08 -4.82
N VAL A 339 -27.04 -16.28 -5.33
CA VAL A 339 -26.09 -17.23 -4.73
C VAL A 339 -25.49 -16.66 -3.44
N GLY A 340 -24.88 -15.48 -3.50
CA GLY A 340 -24.27 -14.83 -2.34
C GLY A 340 -25.29 -14.48 -1.26
N GLY A 341 -26.49 -14.04 -1.66
CA GLY A 341 -27.60 -13.79 -0.72
C GLY A 341 -28.06 -15.04 0.03
N ALA A 342 -28.21 -16.18 -0.65
CA ALA A 342 -28.55 -17.42 0.05
C ALA A 342 -27.42 -17.88 0.97
N LEU A 343 -26.15 -17.88 0.51
CA LEU A 343 -24.98 -18.25 1.32
C LEU A 343 -24.86 -17.38 2.58
N ALA A 344 -25.07 -16.07 2.47
CA ALA A 344 -25.02 -15.15 3.62
C ALA A 344 -26.08 -15.46 4.69
N LYS A 345 -27.21 -16.10 4.31
CA LYS A 345 -28.30 -16.45 5.23
C LYS A 345 -28.28 -17.91 5.69
N THR A 346 -27.69 -18.82 4.93
CA THR A 346 -27.60 -20.26 5.30
C THR A 346 -26.27 -20.63 5.94
N SER A 347 -25.19 -19.91 5.65
CA SER A 347 -23.82 -20.15 6.17
C SER A 347 -23.23 -18.97 6.93
N GLY A 348 -23.95 -17.85 7.02
CA GLY A 348 -23.50 -16.61 7.68
C GLY A 348 -22.53 -15.79 6.82
N SER A 349 -21.96 -14.74 7.42
CA SER A 349 -21.03 -13.82 6.74
C SER A 349 -19.73 -14.53 6.34
N PHE A 350 -19.54 -14.79 5.05
CA PHE A 350 -18.36 -15.45 4.51
C PHE A 350 -17.28 -14.45 4.05
N GLY A 351 -16.02 -14.67 4.45
CA GLY A 351 -14.83 -14.11 3.79
C GLY A 351 -14.60 -12.60 3.89
N ARG A 352 -15.32 -11.86 4.73
CA ARG A 352 -15.13 -10.41 4.95
C ARG A 352 -14.52 -10.12 6.34
N ARG A 353 -13.81 -9.00 6.45
CA ARG A 353 -13.31 -8.45 7.73
C ARG A 353 -14.15 -7.24 8.15
N GLY A 354 -14.59 -7.26 9.40
CA GLY A 354 -15.36 -6.18 10.02
C GLY A 354 -16.33 -6.72 11.06
N HIS A 355 -17.01 -5.83 11.79
CA HIS A 355 -17.98 -6.21 12.81
C HIS A 355 -19.11 -7.05 12.20
N GLN A 356 -19.41 -8.18 12.87
CA GLN A 356 -20.47 -9.10 12.47
C GLN A 356 -21.58 -9.05 13.50
N MET A 357 -22.81 -8.77 13.06
CA MET A 357 -23.98 -8.75 13.93
C MET A 357 -24.39 -10.20 14.25
N LEU A 358 -23.66 -10.89 15.13
CA LEU A 358 -23.81 -12.34 15.36
C LEU A 358 -25.23 -12.70 15.81
N GLY A 359 -25.81 -11.93 16.73
CA GLY A 359 -27.20 -12.11 17.18
C GLY A 359 -28.22 -12.01 16.04
N LEU A 360 -28.03 -11.08 15.10
CA LEU A 360 -28.87 -10.95 13.92
C LEU A 360 -28.67 -12.12 12.94
N ASN A 361 -27.41 -12.49 12.68
CA ASN A 361 -27.06 -13.56 11.75
C ASN A 361 -27.59 -14.93 12.22
N ALA A 362 -27.61 -15.17 13.54
CA ALA A 362 -28.21 -16.37 14.13
C ALA A 362 -29.70 -16.51 13.79
N LEU A 363 -30.46 -15.40 13.72
CA LEU A 363 -31.89 -15.40 13.36
C LEU A 363 -32.15 -15.73 11.89
N PHE A 364 -31.16 -15.56 11.00
CA PHE A 364 -31.25 -16.01 9.60
C PHE A 364 -30.93 -17.49 9.44
N SER A 365 -30.01 -18.00 10.25
CA SER A 365 -29.52 -19.38 10.18
C SER A 365 -30.59 -20.39 10.62
N GLY A 366 -30.72 -21.51 9.91
CA GLY A 366 -31.67 -22.57 10.27
C GLY A 366 -33.14 -22.19 10.09
N MET A 367 -33.50 -21.64 8.92
CA MET A 367 -34.87 -21.28 8.56
C MET A 367 -35.90 -22.40 8.84
N LYS A 368 -36.85 -22.12 9.73
CA LYS A 368 -37.92 -23.04 10.16
C LYS A 368 -39.21 -22.80 9.38
N GLN A 369 -40.11 -23.79 9.35
CA GLN A 369 -41.40 -23.70 8.64
C GLN A 369 -42.19 -22.42 8.99
N LYS A 370 -42.31 -22.07 10.28
CA LYS A 370 -42.98 -20.83 10.70
C LYS A 370 -42.37 -19.57 10.05
N ASN A 371 -41.04 -19.45 10.09
CA ASN A 371 -40.32 -18.32 9.50
C ASN A 371 -40.47 -18.31 7.97
N TRP A 372 -40.50 -19.49 7.36
CA TRP A 372 -40.80 -19.65 5.94
C TRP A 372 -42.20 -19.16 5.61
N ASP A 373 -43.23 -19.59 6.33
CA ASP A 373 -44.62 -19.20 6.07
C ASP A 373 -44.79 -17.67 6.14
N GLU A 374 -44.19 -17.03 7.16
CA GLU A 374 -44.14 -15.58 7.36
C GLU A 374 -43.25 -14.80 6.35
N ALA A 375 -42.40 -15.47 5.57
CA ALA A 375 -41.51 -14.84 4.59
C ALA A 375 -42.24 -14.46 3.29
N TYR A 376 -41.92 -13.28 2.73
CA TYR A 376 -42.50 -12.84 1.47
C TYR A 376 -41.99 -13.66 0.26
N ALA A 377 -42.73 -13.66 -0.85
CA ALA A 377 -42.41 -14.47 -2.03
C ALA A 377 -41.01 -14.19 -2.61
N SER A 378 -40.56 -12.93 -2.64
CA SER A 378 -39.21 -12.59 -3.14
C SER A 378 -38.09 -13.07 -2.21
N THR A 379 -38.31 -13.08 -0.89
CA THR A 379 -37.39 -13.67 0.10
C THR A 379 -37.30 -15.18 -0.10
N LYS A 380 -38.44 -15.90 -0.17
CA LYS A 380 -38.48 -17.33 -0.50
C LYS A 380 -37.71 -17.66 -1.78
N ASN A 381 -37.90 -16.82 -2.81
CA ASN A 381 -37.25 -16.93 -4.12
C ASN A 381 -35.73 -16.64 -4.10
N ILE A 382 -35.17 -16.06 -3.03
CA ILE A 382 -33.71 -15.95 -2.87
C ILE A 382 -33.13 -17.24 -2.31
N TYR A 383 -33.72 -17.80 -1.26
CA TYR A 383 -33.29 -19.09 -0.71
C TYR A 383 -33.37 -20.22 -1.76
N LEU A 384 -34.49 -20.36 -2.47
CA LEU A 384 -34.66 -21.45 -3.46
C LEU A 384 -33.67 -21.32 -4.63
N ASN A 385 -33.60 -20.15 -5.28
CA ASN A 385 -32.71 -19.98 -6.43
C ASN A 385 -31.24 -20.05 -6.03
N GLY A 386 -30.87 -19.56 -4.84
CA GLY A 386 -29.51 -19.64 -4.35
C GLY A 386 -29.08 -21.08 -4.04
N LEU A 387 -29.91 -21.85 -3.33
CA LEU A 387 -29.64 -23.27 -3.07
C LEU A 387 -29.57 -24.08 -4.37
N TYR A 388 -30.54 -23.90 -5.27
CA TYR A 388 -30.55 -24.53 -6.59
C TYR A 388 -29.29 -24.18 -7.40
N ALA A 389 -28.84 -22.93 -7.36
CA ALA A 389 -27.64 -22.49 -8.06
C ALA A 389 -26.33 -22.97 -7.42
N VAL A 390 -26.25 -23.12 -6.09
CA VAL A 390 -25.10 -23.75 -5.42
C VAL A 390 -24.95 -25.21 -5.85
N GLU A 391 -26.07 -25.93 -5.97
CA GLU A 391 -26.09 -27.34 -6.39
C GLU A 391 -25.82 -27.52 -7.90
N ASN A 392 -26.51 -26.76 -8.76
CA ASN A 392 -26.53 -26.99 -10.21
C ASN A 392 -25.52 -26.11 -10.98
N PHE A 393 -25.07 -25.01 -10.40
CA PHE A 393 -24.14 -24.06 -11.01
C PHE A 393 -23.07 -23.56 -10.00
N PRO A 394 -22.26 -24.45 -9.39
CA PRO A 394 -21.37 -24.11 -8.26
C PRO A 394 -20.35 -23.00 -8.54
N LEU A 395 -20.02 -22.74 -9.82
CA LEU A 395 -19.13 -21.64 -10.24
C LEU A 395 -19.85 -20.35 -10.64
N LEU A 396 -21.18 -20.26 -10.49
CA LEU A 396 -21.99 -19.12 -10.94
C LEU A 396 -21.59 -17.83 -10.22
N LEU A 397 -21.40 -17.87 -8.90
CA LEU A 397 -20.99 -16.70 -8.12
C LEU A 397 -19.63 -16.17 -8.62
N SER A 398 -18.62 -17.04 -8.72
CA SER A 398 -17.29 -16.66 -9.23
C SER A 398 -17.34 -16.13 -10.67
N LYS A 399 -18.13 -16.74 -11.55
CA LYS A 399 -18.30 -16.26 -12.93
C LYS A 399 -18.99 -14.90 -12.97
N ALA A 400 -20.02 -14.69 -12.17
CA ALA A 400 -20.73 -13.41 -12.09
C ALA A 400 -19.86 -12.32 -11.45
N THR A 401 -19.01 -12.64 -10.45
CA THR A 401 -17.98 -11.73 -9.92
C THR A 401 -17.01 -11.30 -11.01
N ASN A 402 -16.47 -12.24 -11.81
CA ASN A 402 -15.58 -11.91 -12.92
C ASN A 402 -16.26 -11.04 -14.00
N LEU A 403 -17.51 -11.34 -14.35
CA LEU A 403 -18.30 -10.55 -15.30
C LEU A 403 -18.70 -9.17 -14.74
N SER A 404 -18.71 -8.99 -13.43
CA SER A 404 -18.95 -7.68 -12.79
C SER A 404 -17.76 -6.73 -12.98
N ARG A 405 -16.53 -7.26 -13.04
CA ARG A 405 -15.36 -6.48 -13.48
C ARG A 405 -15.51 -6.06 -14.95
N GLN A 406 -15.82 -6.99 -15.85
CA GLN A 406 -16.06 -6.65 -17.27
C GLN A 406 -17.17 -5.59 -17.46
N LEU A 407 -18.23 -5.65 -16.63
CA LEU A 407 -19.30 -4.65 -16.61
C LEU A 407 -18.80 -3.28 -16.11
N ARG A 408 -17.89 -3.25 -15.13
CA ARG A 408 -17.22 -2.05 -14.64
C ARG A 408 -16.30 -1.45 -15.70
N ASP A 409 -15.41 -2.25 -16.27
CA ASP A 409 -14.44 -1.84 -17.30
C ASP A 409 -15.13 -1.20 -18.51
N ALA A 410 -16.27 -1.76 -18.94
CA ALA A 410 -17.06 -1.22 -20.04
C ALA A 410 -17.71 0.14 -19.71
N TYR A 411 -18.08 0.38 -18.45
CA TYR A 411 -18.56 1.69 -18.01
C TYR A 411 -17.41 2.70 -17.84
N ASP A 412 -16.28 2.27 -17.29
CA ASP A 412 -15.08 3.12 -17.12
C ASP A 412 -14.51 3.54 -18.49
N ALA A 413 -14.53 2.65 -19.48
CA ALA A 413 -14.17 2.96 -20.87
C ALA A 413 -15.07 4.05 -21.50
N ALA A 414 -16.38 4.01 -21.24
CA ALA A 414 -17.29 5.07 -21.68
C ALA A 414 -17.02 6.39 -20.94
N LEU A 415 -16.75 6.34 -19.63
CA LEU A 415 -16.40 7.51 -18.82
C LEU A 415 -15.06 8.14 -19.19
N GLY A 416 -14.14 7.39 -19.80
CA GLY A 416 -12.94 7.95 -20.42
C GLY A 416 -13.24 8.94 -21.56
N THR A 417 -14.48 8.97 -22.06
CA THR A 417 -14.97 9.92 -23.09
C THR A 417 -16.00 10.93 -22.56
N TYR A 418 -16.78 10.56 -21.53
CA TYR A 418 -17.90 11.34 -21.01
C TYR A 418 -17.75 11.61 -19.49
N ASP A 419 -17.90 12.86 -19.06
CA ASP A 419 -17.89 13.24 -17.64
C ASP A 419 -18.97 12.51 -16.82
N VAL A 420 -20.13 12.23 -17.43
CA VAL A 420 -21.22 11.49 -16.81
C VAL A 420 -21.95 10.62 -17.85
N LEU A 421 -22.52 9.50 -17.38
CA LEU A 421 -23.47 8.67 -18.13
C LEU A 421 -24.89 8.84 -17.58
N LEU A 422 -25.89 8.91 -18.46
CA LEU A 422 -27.30 9.04 -18.10
C LEU A 422 -28.12 7.84 -18.57
N THR A 423 -29.08 7.43 -17.73
CA THR A 423 -30.17 6.52 -18.10
C THR A 423 -31.49 6.97 -17.46
N PRO A 424 -32.66 6.53 -17.94
CA PRO A 424 -33.85 6.47 -17.09
C PRO A 424 -33.55 5.64 -15.84
N THR A 425 -33.97 6.09 -14.65
CA THR A 425 -33.77 5.33 -13.41
C THR A 425 -34.56 4.04 -13.45
N LEU A 426 -35.85 4.15 -13.82
CA LEU A 426 -36.81 3.05 -13.91
C LEU A 426 -37.36 2.98 -15.35
N PRO A 427 -37.72 1.77 -15.83
CA PRO A 427 -38.31 1.59 -17.15
C PRO A 427 -39.75 2.12 -17.26
N TYR A 428 -40.48 2.21 -16.15
CA TYR A 428 -41.89 2.62 -16.06
C TYR A 428 -42.16 3.37 -14.75
N VAL A 429 -43.29 4.09 -14.64
CA VAL A 429 -43.75 4.71 -13.39
C VAL A 429 -44.28 3.67 -12.40
N ALA A 430 -44.34 4.01 -11.11
CA ALA A 430 -44.74 3.07 -10.06
C ALA A 430 -46.05 2.30 -10.39
N THR A 431 -45.99 0.99 -10.22
CA THR A 431 -47.11 0.06 -10.42
C THR A 431 -48.08 0.10 -9.23
N SER A 432 -49.30 -0.38 -9.43
CA SER A 432 -50.20 -0.69 -8.32
C SER A 432 -49.61 -1.80 -7.43
N HIS A 433 -50.05 -1.88 -6.19
CA HIS A 433 -49.69 -3.02 -5.34
C HIS A 433 -50.25 -4.34 -5.88
N ALA A 434 -49.65 -5.46 -5.47
CA ALA A 434 -50.26 -6.78 -5.65
C ALA A 434 -51.50 -6.92 -4.74
N ALA A 435 -52.47 -7.73 -5.14
CA ALA A 435 -53.61 -8.07 -4.29
C ALA A 435 -53.15 -8.86 -3.04
N PRO A 436 -53.83 -8.77 -1.89
CA PRO A 436 -53.43 -9.49 -0.67
C PRO A 436 -53.36 -11.01 -0.82
N ASP A 437 -54.16 -11.57 -1.72
CA ASP A 437 -54.27 -12.99 -2.08
C ASP A 437 -53.49 -13.37 -3.34
N ALA A 438 -52.75 -12.43 -3.95
CA ALA A 438 -51.99 -12.65 -5.17
C ALA A 438 -50.98 -13.80 -5.02
N THR A 439 -50.89 -14.64 -6.04
CA THR A 439 -49.91 -15.73 -6.12
C THR A 439 -48.46 -15.18 -6.16
N PRO A 440 -47.44 -16.01 -5.84
CA PRO A 440 -46.04 -15.60 -5.95
C PRO A 440 -45.65 -15.04 -7.34
N LEU A 441 -46.27 -15.51 -8.42
CA LEU A 441 -46.00 -14.99 -9.77
C LEU A 441 -46.61 -13.60 -9.97
N GLU A 442 -47.85 -13.37 -9.54
CA GLU A 442 -48.52 -12.06 -9.63
C GLU A 442 -47.84 -11.01 -8.74
N GLN A 443 -47.36 -11.41 -7.56
CA GLN A 443 -46.53 -10.58 -6.68
C GLN A 443 -45.21 -10.16 -7.36
N ILE A 444 -44.51 -11.11 -7.99
CA ILE A 444 -43.25 -10.81 -8.71
C ILE A 444 -43.50 -10.02 -10.01
N ALA A 445 -44.66 -10.19 -10.66
CA ALA A 445 -45.01 -9.49 -11.89
C ALA A 445 -44.91 -7.96 -11.76
N LYS A 446 -45.26 -7.41 -10.59
CA LYS A 446 -45.17 -5.97 -10.30
C LYS A 446 -43.75 -5.37 -10.32
N GLN A 447 -42.70 -6.20 -10.34
CA GLN A 447 -41.30 -5.74 -10.38
C GLN A 447 -40.48 -6.32 -11.55
N ILE A 448 -41.12 -6.89 -12.58
CA ILE A 448 -40.42 -7.44 -13.75
C ILE A 448 -39.67 -6.32 -14.49
N GLY A 449 -38.35 -6.45 -14.57
CA GLY A 449 -37.49 -5.51 -15.29
C GLY A 449 -37.26 -4.17 -14.57
N LEU A 450 -37.94 -3.89 -13.44
CA LEU A 450 -37.86 -2.63 -12.69
C LEU A 450 -36.43 -2.18 -12.38
N THR A 451 -35.56 -3.14 -12.02
CA THR A 451 -34.16 -2.88 -11.64
C THR A 451 -33.16 -2.99 -12.79
N SER A 452 -33.60 -3.15 -14.05
CA SER A 452 -32.71 -3.40 -15.19
C SER A 452 -31.66 -2.32 -15.40
N ASN A 453 -32.01 -1.05 -15.12
CA ASN A 453 -31.08 0.07 -15.20
C ASN A 453 -30.37 0.36 -13.86
N THR A 454 -30.89 -0.08 -12.71
CA THR A 454 -30.29 0.23 -11.40
C THR A 454 -29.26 -0.80 -10.95
N ALA A 455 -29.57 -2.09 -11.09
CA ALA A 455 -28.77 -3.21 -10.61
C ALA A 455 -27.37 -3.35 -11.24
N PRO A 456 -27.15 -3.05 -12.54
CA PRO A 456 -25.80 -3.07 -13.14
C PRO A 456 -24.80 -2.13 -12.44
N PHE A 457 -25.30 -1.02 -11.87
CA PHE A 457 -24.47 -0.04 -11.17
C PHE A 457 -24.19 -0.40 -9.71
N ASN A 458 -24.90 -1.38 -9.14
CA ASN A 458 -24.51 -2.00 -7.88
C ASN A 458 -23.28 -2.89 -8.08
N GLN A 459 -23.31 -3.76 -9.11
CA GLN A 459 -22.23 -4.72 -9.35
C GLN A 459 -20.94 -4.08 -9.89
N SER A 460 -21.05 -2.99 -10.65
CA SER A 460 -19.88 -2.20 -11.07
C SER A 460 -19.43 -1.17 -10.01
N GLY A 461 -20.13 -1.05 -8.88
CA GLY A 461 -19.77 -0.19 -7.75
C GLY A 461 -19.80 1.33 -7.98
N HIS A 462 -20.25 1.81 -9.14
CA HIS A 462 -20.27 3.23 -9.51
C HIS A 462 -21.26 4.06 -8.68
N PRO A 463 -20.98 5.33 -8.34
CA PRO A 463 -21.95 6.26 -7.77
C PRO A 463 -23.04 6.56 -8.80
N VAL A 464 -24.28 6.62 -8.34
CA VAL A 464 -25.45 6.90 -9.17
C VAL A 464 -26.48 7.68 -8.37
N ILE A 465 -26.81 8.89 -8.82
CA ILE A 465 -27.85 9.75 -8.23
C ILE A 465 -29.12 9.69 -9.07
N ALA A 466 -30.24 9.33 -8.46
CA ALA A 466 -31.57 9.43 -9.06
C ALA A 466 -32.15 10.83 -8.82
N LEU A 467 -32.72 11.41 -9.88
CA LEU A 467 -33.25 12.77 -9.94
C LEU A 467 -34.67 12.73 -10.57
N PRO A 468 -35.67 13.43 -10.02
CA PRO A 468 -36.99 13.55 -10.64
C PRO A 468 -36.93 14.44 -11.90
N ILE A 469 -37.64 14.06 -12.96
CA ILE A 469 -37.61 14.75 -14.28
C ILE A 469 -38.99 15.04 -14.89
N GLY A 470 -40.08 14.61 -14.24
CA GLY A 470 -41.44 14.83 -14.72
C GLY A 470 -42.44 13.87 -14.09
N MET A 471 -43.66 13.89 -14.60
CA MET A 471 -44.76 13.02 -14.18
C MET A 471 -45.41 12.37 -15.42
N LEU A 472 -45.90 11.14 -15.30
CA LEU A 472 -46.68 10.46 -16.33
C LEU A 472 -47.94 9.82 -15.74
N GLU A 473 -49.00 9.77 -16.55
CA GLU A 473 -50.25 9.11 -16.20
C GLU A 473 -50.07 7.59 -16.01
N VAL A 474 -50.68 7.05 -14.97
CA VAL A 474 -50.69 5.61 -14.68
C VAL A 474 -51.51 4.85 -15.72
N LEU A 475 -51.09 3.63 -16.07
CA LEU A 475 -51.77 2.76 -17.04
C LEU A 475 -52.49 1.56 -16.40
N GLU A 476 -52.26 1.32 -15.11
CA GLU A 476 -52.90 0.27 -14.32
C GLU A 476 -53.23 0.78 -12.93
N GLY A 477 -54.06 0.03 -12.18
CA GLY A 477 -54.44 0.37 -10.81
C GLY A 477 -55.63 1.33 -10.68
N PRO A 478 -55.96 1.76 -9.46
CA PRO A 478 -57.19 2.50 -9.17
C PRO A 478 -57.22 3.93 -9.77
N GLY A 479 -56.07 4.58 -9.96
CA GLY A 479 -55.98 5.97 -10.38
C GLY A 479 -56.06 6.23 -11.89
N VAL A 480 -56.31 5.20 -12.71
CA VAL A 480 -56.36 5.33 -14.18
C VAL A 480 -57.53 6.21 -14.62
N ALA A 481 -58.72 6.01 -14.05
CA ALA A 481 -59.91 6.80 -14.38
C ALA A 481 -59.78 8.27 -13.97
N ASP A 482 -59.04 8.52 -12.88
CA ASP A 482 -58.82 9.87 -12.32
C ASP A 482 -57.63 10.61 -12.97
N GLY A 483 -56.94 9.99 -13.94
CA GLY A 483 -55.79 10.59 -14.61
C GLY A 483 -54.57 10.82 -13.69
N VAL A 484 -54.42 10.00 -12.64
CA VAL A 484 -53.33 10.10 -11.67
C VAL A 484 -51.97 10.07 -12.36
N LYS A 485 -51.08 10.98 -11.97
CA LYS A 485 -49.72 11.09 -12.53
C LYS A 485 -48.68 10.81 -11.46
N LEU A 486 -47.73 9.95 -11.78
CA LEU A 486 -46.64 9.53 -10.89
C LEU A 486 -45.27 9.92 -11.46
N PRO A 487 -44.24 10.05 -10.60
CA PRO A 487 -42.96 10.62 -11.02
C PRO A 487 -42.19 9.73 -11.99
N VAL A 488 -41.43 10.40 -12.84
CA VAL A 488 -40.41 9.83 -13.72
C VAL A 488 -39.06 10.34 -13.27
N SER A 489 -38.04 9.48 -13.29
CA SER A 489 -36.69 9.83 -12.85
C SER A 489 -35.63 9.47 -13.91
N MET A 490 -34.62 10.33 -14.03
CA MET A 490 -33.33 9.97 -14.63
C MET A 490 -32.33 9.67 -13.53
N GLN A 491 -31.35 8.82 -13.82
CA GLN A 491 -30.19 8.66 -12.97
C GLN A 491 -28.93 9.10 -13.69
N CYS A 492 -28.08 9.83 -12.96
CA CYS A 492 -26.79 10.31 -13.41
C CYS A 492 -25.69 9.50 -12.74
N LYS A 493 -24.77 8.98 -13.56
CA LYS A 493 -23.61 8.21 -13.18
C LYS A 493 -22.37 9.00 -13.57
N PRO A 494 -21.71 9.72 -12.64
CA PRO A 494 -20.35 10.19 -12.88
C PRO A 494 -19.37 9.01 -13.07
N PRO A 495 -18.07 9.27 -13.28
CA PRO A 495 -17.06 8.27 -12.97
C PRO A 495 -17.33 7.64 -11.61
N VAL A 496 -16.79 6.44 -11.39
CA VAL A 496 -16.58 6.02 -10.00
C VAL A 496 -15.93 7.21 -9.27
N LEU A 497 -16.11 7.36 -7.96
CA LEU A 497 -14.92 7.74 -7.21
C LEU A 497 -13.97 6.55 -7.38
N ALA A 498 -13.31 6.48 -8.55
CA ALA A 498 -12.04 5.82 -8.78
C ALA A 498 -11.23 6.42 -7.66
N SER A 499 -11.06 5.56 -6.66
CA SER A 499 -11.22 5.97 -5.27
C SER A 499 -10.35 7.16 -4.94
N MET A 500 -10.64 7.82 -3.82
CA MET A 500 -9.55 8.38 -3.04
C MET A 500 -8.65 7.25 -2.45
N VAL A 501 -8.24 6.28 -3.29
CA VAL A 501 -6.85 6.12 -3.70
C VAL A 501 -6.27 7.52 -3.92
N SER A 502 -6.00 8.22 -2.81
CA SER A 502 -5.40 9.55 -2.69
C SER A 502 -3.96 9.51 -3.20
N PRO A 503 -3.83 9.56 -4.53
CA PRO A 503 -2.82 8.86 -5.32
C PRO A 503 -2.36 7.50 -4.80
N ARG A 504 -3.21 6.78 -4.02
CA ARG A 504 -2.76 5.85 -2.98
C ARG A 504 -2.10 4.53 -3.50
N SER A 505 -2.09 4.28 -4.81
CA SER A 505 -1.30 3.23 -5.47
C SER A 505 0.02 3.74 -6.06
N PHE A 506 0.12 5.03 -6.41
CA PHE A 506 1.39 5.76 -6.35
C PHE A 506 1.87 6.00 -4.90
N LYS A 507 1.07 5.82 -3.83
CA LYS A 507 1.62 5.70 -2.44
C LYS A 507 2.64 4.57 -2.41
N LYS A 508 2.34 3.47 -3.08
CA LYS A 508 3.18 2.26 -3.09
C LYS A 508 4.45 2.38 -3.96
N SER A 509 4.49 3.23 -4.99
CA SER A 509 5.74 3.51 -5.72
C SER A 509 6.46 4.77 -5.22
N LEU A 510 5.75 5.77 -4.71
CA LEU A 510 6.23 7.13 -4.47
C LEU A 510 5.82 7.74 -3.13
N GLN A 511 4.55 7.71 -2.71
CA GLN A 511 4.18 8.19 -1.36
C GLN A 511 4.48 7.16 -0.26
N THR A 512 5.70 6.63 -0.18
CA THR A 512 6.19 5.97 1.06
C THR A 512 6.56 7.02 2.11
N SER A 513 5.76 8.09 2.21
CA SER A 513 6.34 9.42 2.31
C SER A 513 5.43 10.50 2.93
N SER A 514 4.20 10.72 2.44
CA SER A 514 3.31 11.79 2.92
C SER A 514 1.85 11.35 3.11
N ASP A 515 1.61 10.52 4.13
CA ASP A 515 0.37 10.52 4.92
C ASP A 515 0.74 10.49 6.41
N ASP A 516 -0.20 10.89 7.24
CA ASP A 516 -0.14 10.96 8.70
C ASP A 516 0.57 9.79 9.38
N GLY A 517 1.47 10.14 10.34
CA GLY A 517 2.02 9.37 11.47
C GLY A 517 2.37 7.87 11.37
N GLU A 518 1.44 7.06 10.85
CA GLU A 518 1.39 5.60 10.79
C GLU A 518 2.56 4.94 10.05
N ASP A 519 3.11 5.57 9.00
CA ASP A 519 4.26 5.01 8.27
C ASP A 519 5.62 5.57 8.72
N ARG A 520 5.61 6.74 9.36
CA ARG A 520 6.78 7.41 9.94
C ARG A 520 7.13 6.79 11.30
N ARG A 521 7.44 5.50 11.32
CA ARG A 521 7.79 4.76 12.56
C ARG A 521 9.29 4.73 12.88
N TRP A 522 10.13 5.44 12.11
CA TRP A 522 11.57 5.54 12.38
C TRP A 522 11.87 6.74 13.28
N GLU A 523 12.22 6.42 14.52
CA GLU A 523 12.69 7.36 15.55
C GLU A 523 14.21 7.38 15.62
N TRP A 524 14.80 8.36 16.33
CA TRP A 524 16.25 8.55 16.47
C TRP A 524 17.05 7.26 16.76
N GLN A 525 16.50 6.35 17.58
CA GLN A 525 17.11 5.06 17.92
C GLN A 525 17.33 4.18 16.70
N HIS A 526 16.37 4.15 15.77
CA HIS A 526 16.43 3.33 14.56
C HIS A 526 17.49 3.86 13.58
N TYR A 527 17.64 5.18 13.51
CA TYR A 527 18.67 5.83 12.69
C TYR A 527 20.08 5.65 13.25
N PHE A 528 20.25 5.78 14.57
CA PHE A 528 21.51 5.44 15.24
C PHE A 528 21.85 3.95 15.05
N ALA A 529 20.88 3.06 15.28
CA ALA A 529 21.03 1.63 15.07
C ALA A 529 21.35 1.28 13.62
N TYR A 530 20.71 1.92 12.63
CA TYR A 530 21.01 1.72 11.21
C TYR A 530 22.48 2.03 10.88
N TYR A 531 23.01 3.17 11.34
CA TYR A 531 24.41 3.52 11.06
C TYR A 531 25.42 2.69 11.84
N LEU A 532 25.11 2.36 13.10
CA LEU A 532 25.86 1.36 13.86
C LEU A 532 25.91 0.03 13.10
N THR A 533 24.78 -0.38 12.54
CA THR A 533 24.61 -1.62 11.78
C THR A 533 25.35 -1.61 10.44
N MET A 534 25.24 -0.57 9.62
CA MET A 534 25.95 -0.52 8.33
C MET A 534 27.46 -0.55 8.54
N THR A 535 27.91 0.12 9.61
CA THR A 535 29.31 0.20 9.99
C THR A 535 29.83 -1.08 10.65
N PHE A 536 29.04 -1.75 11.49
CA PHE A 536 29.38 -3.06 12.07
C PHE A 536 29.18 -4.16 11.02
N SER A 537 30.15 -4.24 10.11
CA SER A 537 30.20 -5.16 8.98
C SER A 537 31.65 -5.60 8.71
N PRO A 538 31.85 -6.80 8.11
CA PRO A 538 33.20 -7.29 7.80
C PRO A 538 34.04 -6.30 6.98
N SER A 539 33.43 -5.58 6.03
CA SER A 539 34.10 -4.53 5.24
C SER A 539 34.78 -3.47 6.13
N SER A 540 34.07 -2.90 7.11
CA SER A 540 34.65 -1.88 8.01
C SER A 540 35.59 -2.45 9.07
N TYR A 541 35.36 -3.69 9.51
CA TYR A 541 36.26 -4.40 10.43
C TYR A 541 37.62 -4.66 9.75
N ASN A 542 37.59 -5.25 8.56
CA ASN A 542 38.76 -5.53 7.74
C ASN A 542 39.53 -4.26 7.38
N LEU A 543 38.84 -3.11 7.20
CA LEU A 543 39.48 -1.84 6.87
C LEU A 543 40.52 -1.42 7.92
N GLY A 544 40.23 -1.56 9.22
CA GLY A 544 41.15 -1.21 10.30
C GLY A 544 42.50 -1.92 10.18
N ALA A 545 42.47 -3.25 10.06
CA ALA A 545 43.66 -4.06 9.86
C ALA A 545 44.31 -3.88 8.47
N SER A 546 43.51 -3.59 7.43
CA SER A 546 44.00 -3.37 6.05
C SER A 546 44.90 -2.13 5.93
N LEU A 547 44.62 -1.07 6.69
CA LEU A 547 45.43 0.16 6.65
C LEU A 547 46.89 -0.06 7.09
N VAL A 548 47.19 -1.12 7.84
CA VAL A 548 48.57 -1.46 8.20
C VAL A 548 49.36 -2.04 7.02
N SER A 549 48.68 -2.61 6.02
CA SER A 549 49.32 -3.15 4.79
C SER A 549 49.87 -2.06 3.85
N ILE A 550 49.65 -0.79 4.16
CA ILE A 550 50.22 0.38 3.48
C ILE A 550 51.17 1.19 4.39
N GLY A 551 51.71 0.56 5.45
CA GLY A 551 52.77 1.13 6.30
C GLY A 551 52.30 2.02 7.45
N LEU A 552 50.99 2.09 7.72
CA LEU A 552 50.42 2.91 8.79
C LEU A 552 50.39 2.18 10.15
N LEU A 553 50.54 2.94 11.22
CA LEU A 553 50.32 2.47 12.59
C LEU A 553 48.82 2.41 12.92
N TRP A 554 48.43 1.62 13.91
CA TRP A 554 47.03 1.48 14.30
C TRP A 554 46.35 2.84 14.63
N TRP A 555 47.05 3.72 15.33
CA TRP A 555 46.54 5.03 15.75
C TRP A 555 46.45 6.02 14.58
N HIS A 556 47.29 5.88 13.54
CA HIS A 556 47.10 6.58 12.26
C HIS A 556 45.74 6.19 11.65
N GLY A 557 45.41 4.90 11.67
CA GLY A 557 44.10 4.40 11.24
C GLY A 557 42.93 4.96 12.07
N MET A 558 43.11 5.16 13.38
CA MET A 558 42.08 5.78 14.24
C MET A 558 41.89 7.27 13.95
N ILE A 559 42.97 8.03 13.71
CA ILE A 559 42.90 9.43 13.28
C ILE A 559 42.17 9.52 11.93
N ALA A 560 42.50 8.64 10.98
CA ALA A 560 41.82 8.56 9.70
C ALA A 560 40.32 8.21 9.85
N ALA A 561 39.97 7.34 10.80
CA ALA A 561 38.59 7.01 11.13
C ALA A 561 37.81 8.22 11.67
N VAL A 562 38.40 8.97 12.62
CA VAL A 562 37.77 10.17 13.20
C VAL A 562 37.57 11.26 12.15
N ILE A 563 38.59 11.58 11.36
CA ILE A 563 38.51 12.62 10.33
C ILE A 563 37.52 12.22 9.22
N GLY A 564 37.65 11.01 8.68
CA GLY A 564 36.77 10.52 7.62
C GLY A 564 35.31 10.46 8.05
N SER A 565 35.03 9.95 9.25
CA SER A 565 33.67 9.95 9.80
C SER A 565 33.13 11.33 10.11
N GLY A 566 33.95 12.26 10.60
CA GLY A 566 33.52 13.65 10.81
C GLY A 566 33.03 14.32 9.52
N ILE A 567 33.74 14.09 8.41
CA ILE A 567 33.33 14.58 7.08
C ILE A 567 32.04 13.88 6.62
N LEU A 568 31.94 12.55 6.75
CA LEU A 568 30.72 11.80 6.41
C LEU A 568 29.50 12.26 7.20
N THR A 569 29.66 12.59 8.49
CA THR A 569 28.61 13.14 9.36
C THR A 569 28.06 14.47 8.84
N VAL A 570 28.89 15.35 8.29
CA VAL A 570 28.42 16.57 7.63
C VAL A 570 27.65 16.23 6.34
N LEU A 571 28.23 15.39 5.47
CA LEU A 571 27.63 15.06 4.18
C LEU A 571 26.29 14.31 4.30
N VAL A 572 26.14 13.40 5.27
CA VAL A 572 24.88 12.65 5.48
C VAL A 572 23.76 13.59 5.92
N VAL A 573 24.05 14.57 6.78
CA VAL A 573 23.07 15.56 7.23
C VAL A 573 22.63 16.46 6.08
N LEU A 574 23.59 16.92 5.27
CA LEU A 574 23.30 17.75 4.09
C LEU A 574 22.44 17.00 3.06
N ASN A 575 22.73 15.73 2.80
CA ASN A 575 21.99 14.91 1.82
C ASN A 575 20.65 14.38 2.37
N SER A 576 20.47 14.31 3.70
CA SER A 576 19.22 13.87 4.33
C SER A 576 18.10 14.92 4.26
N ARG A 577 18.45 16.21 4.36
CA ARG A 577 17.48 17.27 4.69
C ARG A 577 16.33 17.39 3.69
N GLY A 578 16.62 17.45 2.40
CA GLY A 578 15.58 17.50 1.36
C GLY A 578 14.71 16.24 1.34
N ALA A 579 15.28 15.07 1.66
CA ALA A 579 14.56 13.81 1.61
C ALA A 579 13.55 13.64 2.75
N ILE A 580 13.83 14.20 3.94
CA ILE A 580 12.87 14.26 5.06
C ILE A 580 11.90 15.45 4.94
N LYS A 581 12.25 16.51 4.21
CA LYS A 581 11.38 17.69 4.00
C LYS A 581 10.35 17.53 2.88
N TYR A 582 10.71 16.80 1.82
CA TYR A 582 9.87 16.57 0.64
C TYR A 582 9.48 15.09 0.47
N PHE A 583 9.93 14.23 1.40
CA PHE A 583 9.60 12.81 1.44
C PHE A 583 9.85 12.10 0.09
N ILE A 584 11.06 12.26 -0.48
CA ILE A 584 11.46 11.66 -1.76
C ILE A 584 12.73 10.81 -1.63
N GLY A 585 12.70 9.62 -2.26
CA GLY A 585 13.86 8.72 -2.36
C GLY A 585 14.85 9.18 -3.43
N PHE A 586 16.03 8.55 -3.47
CA PHE A 586 17.14 8.93 -4.35
C PHE A 586 16.74 9.01 -5.84
N PRO A 587 15.98 8.06 -6.44
CA PRO A 587 15.63 8.09 -7.86
C PRO A 587 14.73 9.26 -8.27
N VAL A 588 14.09 9.92 -7.31
CA VAL A 588 13.30 11.14 -7.52
C VAL A 588 14.11 12.37 -7.16
N TYR A 589 14.80 12.35 -6.01
CA TYR A 589 15.67 13.44 -5.56
C TYR A 589 16.67 13.83 -6.65
N VAL A 590 17.35 12.85 -7.26
CA VAL A 590 18.36 13.14 -8.30
C VAL A 590 17.77 13.83 -9.54
N ARG A 591 16.46 13.76 -9.79
CA ARG A 591 15.81 14.46 -10.92
C ARG A 591 15.84 15.99 -10.77
N THR A 592 15.95 16.52 -9.55
CA THR A 592 16.03 17.98 -9.31
C THR A 592 17.26 18.55 -10.01
N ALA A 593 18.41 17.87 -9.84
CA ALA A 593 19.68 18.22 -10.44
C ALA A 593 19.86 17.65 -11.86
N ALA A 594 19.37 16.44 -12.15
CA ALA A 594 19.62 15.73 -13.41
C ALA A 594 18.63 16.01 -14.55
N GLY A 595 17.41 16.42 -14.19
CA GLY A 595 16.24 16.37 -15.07
C GLY A 595 15.56 15.01 -15.11
N VAL A 596 14.28 14.99 -15.50
CA VAL A 596 13.40 13.81 -15.40
C VAL A 596 13.92 12.61 -16.20
N ARG A 597 14.58 12.82 -17.35
CA ARG A 597 15.19 11.75 -18.16
C ARG A 597 16.68 11.55 -17.88
N GLY A 598 17.41 12.65 -17.61
CA GLY A 598 18.84 12.60 -17.30
C GLY A 598 19.14 11.85 -15.99
N ALA A 599 18.18 11.80 -15.06
CA ALA A 599 18.27 11.02 -13.82
C ALA A 599 18.65 9.55 -14.05
N SER A 600 18.14 8.92 -15.11
CA SER A 600 18.33 7.48 -15.39
C SER A 600 19.81 7.08 -15.50
N LEU A 601 20.69 7.98 -15.97
CA LEU A 601 22.14 7.74 -16.01
C LEU A 601 22.72 7.56 -14.60
N TYR A 602 22.41 8.49 -13.70
CA TYR A 602 22.95 8.52 -12.35
C TYR A 602 22.36 7.41 -11.48
N ILE A 603 21.08 7.09 -11.70
CA ILE A 603 20.41 5.93 -11.11
C ILE A 603 21.08 4.64 -11.57
N LEU A 604 21.37 4.47 -12.88
CA LEU A 604 22.07 3.29 -13.37
C LEU A 604 23.50 3.15 -12.78
N VAL A 605 24.26 4.24 -12.71
CA VAL A 605 25.60 4.25 -12.09
C VAL A 605 25.53 3.81 -10.63
N ARG A 606 24.55 4.30 -9.86
CA ARG A 606 24.33 3.92 -8.46
C ARG A 606 23.92 2.45 -8.33
N ALA A 607 23.01 1.97 -9.17
CA ALA A 607 22.56 0.58 -9.21
C ALA A 607 23.73 -0.39 -9.44
N VAL A 608 24.58 -0.12 -10.44
CA VAL A 608 25.74 -0.96 -10.77
C VAL A 608 26.70 -1.07 -9.58
N VAL A 609 27.05 0.03 -8.92
CA VAL A 609 27.93 0.00 -7.74
C VAL A 609 27.29 -0.80 -6.59
N ALA A 610 25.98 -0.64 -6.36
CA ALA A 610 25.28 -1.36 -5.32
C ALA A 610 25.17 -2.87 -5.59
N ILE A 611 25.04 -3.31 -6.86
CA ILE A 611 25.10 -4.75 -7.23
C ILE A 611 26.50 -5.32 -6.98
N ILE A 612 27.57 -4.59 -7.30
CA ILE A 612 28.95 -5.03 -7.01
C ILE A 612 29.18 -5.09 -5.50
N TYR A 613 28.74 -4.10 -4.73
CA TYR A 613 28.85 -4.11 -3.28
C TYR A 613 28.02 -5.26 -2.66
N PHE A 614 26.83 -5.54 -3.20
CA PHE A 614 26.03 -6.71 -2.82
C PHE A 614 26.82 -8.02 -3.02
N ALA A 615 27.46 -8.21 -4.18
CA ALA A 615 28.24 -9.39 -4.51
C ALA A 615 29.46 -9.59 -3.59
N THR A 616 30.24 -8.53 -3.36
CA THR A 616 31.41 -8.58 -2.46
C THR A 616 31.00 -8.91 -1.01
N GLN A 617 29.88 -8.37 -0.55
CA GLN A 617 29.34 -8.66 0.77
C GLN A 617 28.79 -10.10 0.85
N THR A 618 28.04 -10.60 -0.15
CA THR A 618 27.63 -12.02 -0.21
C THR A 618 28.85 -12.95 -0.17
N TYR A 619 29.99 -12.57 -0.78
CA TYR A 619 31.23 -13.32 -0.65
C TYR A 619 31.79 -13.34 0.78
N TYR A 620 31.82 -12.21 1.50
CA TYR A 620 32.17 -12.22 2.92
C TYR A 620 31.23 -13.14 3.72
N GLY A 621 29.91 -13.08 3.48
CA GLY A 621 28.94 -13.97 4.12
C GLY A 621 29.23 -15.44 3.83
N GLY A 622 29.56 -15.79 2.58
CA GLY A 622 29.97 -17.13 2.17
C GLY A 622 31.27 -17.60 2.84
N ARG A 623 32.27 -16.73 2.98
CA ARG A 623 33.52 -17.05 3.70
C ARG A 623 33.29 -17.31 5.18
N ILE A 624 32.50 -16.47 5.85
CA ILE A 624 32.14 -16.67 7.25
C ILE A 624 31.27 -17.92 7.41
N THR A 625 30.39 -18.21 6.43
CA THR A 625 29.62 -19.46 6.40
C THR A 625 30.52 -20.70 6.27
N SER A 626 31.65 -20.62 5.55
CA SER A 626 32.65 -21.70 5.48
C SER A 626 33.21 -22.03 6.88
N VAL A 627 33.58 -21.00 7.65
CA VAL A 627 34.03 -21.14 9.05
C VAL A 627 32.93 -21.71 9.95
N PHE A 628 31.70 -21.22 9.83
CA PHE A 628 30.54 -21.74 10.57
C PHE A 628 30.31 -23.23 10.31
N MET A 629 30.33 -23.65 9.04
CA MET A 629 30.19 -25.06 8.65
C MET A 629 31.36 -25.92 9.13
N ARG A 630 32.60 -25.41 9.07
CA ARG A 630 33.78 -26.07 9.66
C ARG A 630 33.62 -26.25 11.17
N GLY A 631 33.12 -25.25 11.88
CA GLY A 631 32.86 -25.31 13.32
C GLY A 631 31.86 -26.41 13.70
N ILE A 632 30.75 -26.53 12.95
CA ILE A 632 29.71 -27.54 13.19
C ILE A 632 30.13 -28.94 12.72
N PHE A 633 30.44 -29.10 11.44
CA PHE A 633 30.63 -30.40 10.79
C PHE A 633 32.07 -30.93 10.84
N GLY A 634 33.00 -30.11 11.35
CA GLY A 634 34.39 -30.52 11.57
C GLY A 634 35.12 -30.88 10.28
N ASN A 635 35.94 -31.94 10.35
CA ASN A 635 36.75 -32.42 9.23
C ASN A 635 35.90 -32.88 8.03
N GLY A 636 34.63 -33.28 8.23
CA GLY A 636 33.74 -33.66 7.14
C GLY A 636 33.48 -32.53 6.13
N TYR A 637 33.40 -31.28 6.62
CA TYR A 637 33.30 -30.09 5.76
C TYR A 637 34.68 -29.60 5.30
N ASN A 638 35.70 -29.72 6.14
CA ASN A 638 37.05 -29.25 5.79
C ASN A 638 37.69 -30.07 4.66
N ASN A 639 37.36 -31.36 4.57
CA ASN A 639 37.95 -32.32 3.63
C ASN A 639 37.22 -32.41 2.27
N ILE A 640 36.32 -31.47 1.94
CA ILE A 640 35.62 -31.46 0.65
C ILE A 640 36.66 -31.31 -0.49
N PRO A 641 36.75 -32.26 -1.43
CA PRO A 641 37.76 -32.22 -2.48
C PRO A 641 37.52 -31.05 -3.45
N ASN A 642 38.59 -30.30 -3.74
CA ASN A 642 38.52 -29.18 -4.67
C ASN A 642 38.62 -29.67 -6.12
N ASN A 643 37.52 -29.51 -6.88
CA ASN A 643 37.42 -29.84 -8.30
C ASN A 643 37.58 -28.62 -9.21
N LEU A 644 37.87 -27.43 -8.67
CA LEU A 644 38.03 -26.19 -9.43
C LEU A 644 39.51 -25.91 -9.76
N PRO A 645 39.84 -25.44 -10.98
CA PRO A 645 41.20 -25.04 -11.33
C PRO A 645 41.62 -23.79 -10.56
N ALA A 646 42.93 -23.60 -10.34
CA ALA A 646 43.46 -22.43 -9.63
C ALA A 646 43.02 -21.08 -10.24
N SER A 647 42.79 -21.03 -11.56
CA SER A 647 42.27 -19.87 -12.29
C SER A 647 40.85 -19.45 -11.89
N ALA A 648 40.10 -20.31 -11.20
CA ALA A 648 38.79 -19.96 -10.63
C ALA A 648 38.91 -18.92 -9.50
N GLY A 649 40.00 -18.95 -8.72
CA GLY A 649 40.22 -18.05 -7.58
C GLY A 649 39.37 -18.35 -6.34
N ILE A 650 38.75 -19.52 -6.27
CA ILE A 650 37.93 -20.01 -5.14
C ILE A 650 37.98 -21.54 -5.11
N THR A 651 37.80 -22.15 -3.93
CA THR A 651 37.73 -23.62 -3.77
C THR A 651 36.29 -24.13 -3.90
N SER A 652 36.10 -25.42 -4.21
CA SER A 652 34.77 -26.05 -4.21
C SER A 652 34.06 -25.92 -2.85
N ARG A 653 34.80 -26.04 -1.74
CA ARG A 653 34.29 -25.88 -0.36
C ARG A 653 33.70 -24.48 -0.14
N ASP A 654 34.43 -23.45 -0.54
CA ASP A 654 34.06 -22.06 -0.29
C ASP A 654 33.07 -21.51 -1.32
N LEU A 655 33.01 -22.11 -2.53
CA LEU A 655 31.94 -21.85 -3.49
C LEU A 655 30.60 -22.43 -3.02
N LEU A 656 30.61 -23.60 -2.37
CA LEU A 656 29.43 -24.17 -1.73
C LEU A 656 28.89 -23.23 -0.63
N SER A 657 29.74 -22.74 0.28
CA SER A 657 29.28 -21.83 1.34
C SER A 657 28.82 -20.46 0.79
N PHE A 658 29.40 -19.98 -0.31
CA PHE A 658 28.89 -18.82 -1.04
C PHE A 658 27.44 -19.02 -1.49
N PHE A 659 27.12 -20.13 -2.15
CA PHE A 659 25.74 -20.39 -2.60
C PHE A 659 24.78 -20.71 -1.44
N LEU A 660 25.23 -21.36 -0.37
CA LEU A 660 24.42 -21.55 0.84
C LEU A 660 24.04 -20.20 1.47
N PHE A 661 25.00 -19.29 1.65
CA PHE A 661 24.70 -17.94 2.15
C PHE A 661 23.83 -17.14 1.17
N TRP A 662 24.06 -17.28 -0.14
CA TRP A 662 23.27 -16.65 -1.19
C TRP A 662 21.80 -17.11 -1.18
N MET A 663 21.50 -18.37 -0.86
CA MET A 663 20.12 -18.84 -0.68
C MET A 663 19.49 -18.27 0.60
N VAL A 664 20.23 -18.24 1.72
CA VAL A 664 19.74 -17.73 3.02
C VAL A 664 19.37 -16.23 2.99
N GLN A 665 20.02 -15.43 2.14
CA GLN A 665 19.65 -14.01 1.96
C GLN A 665 18.36 -13.79 1.15
N MET A 666 17.91 -14.75 0.34
CA MET A 666 16.74 -14.56 -0.55
C MET A 666 15.45 -14.23 0.19
N PRO A 667 15.01 -14.96 1.24
CA PRO A 667 13.77 -14.65 1.97
C PRO A 667 13.73 -13.23 2.55
N ILE A 668 14.87 -12.69 2.98
CA ILE A 668 14.94 -11.37 3.61
C ILE A 668 14.67 -10.23 2.61
N MET A 669 14.91 -10.45 1.31
CA MET A 669 14.60 -9.46 0.28
C MET A 669 13.10 -9.30 0.02
N PHE A 670 12.27 -10.25 0.47
CA PHE A 670 10.80 -10.14 0.40
C PHE A 670 10.22 -9.40 1.62
N ILE A 671 11.03 -9.08 2.65
CA ILE A 671 10.60 -8.33 3.82
C ILE A 671 10.48 -6.84 3.48
N HIS A 672 9.32 -6.26 3.75
CA HIS A 672 9.08 -4.84 3.49
C HIS A 672 9.96 -3.93 4.40
N PRO A 673 10.54 -2.82 3.90
CA PRO A 673 11.42 -1.94 4.67
C PRO A 673 10.88 -1.44 6.02
N LYS A 674 9.55 -1.29 6.14
CA LYS A 674 8.85 -0.95 7.40
C LYS A 674 9.19 -1.91 8.56
N VAL A 675 9.39 -3.21 8.27
CA VAL A 675 9.70 -4.27 9.24
C VAL A 675 11.22 -4.43 9.42
N LEU A 676 12.00 -4.19 8.37
CA LEU A 676 13.46 -4.33 8.34
C LEU A 676 14.18 -3.54 9.46
N ARG A 677 13.56 -2.46 9.97
CA ARG A 677 14.07 -1.65 11.09
C ARG A 677 14.41 -2.47 12.34
N HIS A 678 13.62 -3.49 12.66
CA HIS A 678 13.84 -4.34 13.83
C HIS A 678 15.04 -5.27 13.65
N LEU A 679 15.28 -5.72 12.41
CA LEU A 679 16.46 -6.53 12.06
C LEU A 679 17.76 -5.72 12.16
N PHE A 680 17.72 -4.40 11.92
CA PHE A 680 18.86 -3.51 12.21
C PHE A 680 19.17 -3.48 13.71
N VAL A 681 18.17 -3.32 14.58
CA VAL A 681 18.38 -3.31 16.04
C VAL A 681 18.93 -4.64 16.56
N ILE A 682 18.34 -5.77 16.15
CA ILE A 682 18.79 -7.11 16.54
C ILE A 682 20.24 -7.35 16.11
N LYS A 683 20.60 -6.99 14.86
CA LYS A 683 21.97 -7.10 14.37
C LYS A 683 22.92 -6.21 15.18
N ALA A 684 22.56 -4.94 15.41
CA ALA A 684 23.40 -3.99 16.14
C ALA A 684 23.84 -4.54 17.51
N VAL A 685 22.91 -5.12 18.26
CA VAL A 685 23.20 -5.75 19.56
C VAL A 685 24.07 -7.00 19.38
N TYR A 686 23.64 -7.97 18.57
CA TYR A 686 24.32 -9.27 18.48
C TYR A 686 25.73 -9.16 17.89
N THR A 687 25.91 -8.43 16.78
CA THR A 687 27.23 -8.27 16.15
C THR A 687 28.21 -7.52 17.06
N THR A 688 27.73 -6.59 17.89
CA THR A 688 28.56 -5.93 18.92
C THR A 688 29.04 -6.93 19.96
N ILE A 689 28.15 -7.74 20.53
CA ILE A 689 28.51 -8.78 21.51
C ILE A 689 29.51 -9.79 20.92
N ALA A 690 29.28 -10.26 19.69
CA ALA A 690 30.17 -11.18 18.99
C ALA A 690 31.58 -10.61 18.79
N LEU A 691 31.69 -9.34 18.37
CA LEU A 691 32.96 -8.65 18.19
C LEU A 691 33.75 -8.51 19.50
N PHE A 692 33.10 -8.03 20.57
CA PHE A 692 33.74 -7.91 21.87
C PHE A 692 34.10 -9.28 22.46
N GLY A 693 33.31 -10.33 22.20
CA GLY A 693 33.62 -11.70 22.62
C GLY A 693 34.92 -12.23 22.01
N VAL A 694 35.13 -12.05 20.70
CA VAL A 694 36.39 -12.47 20.05
C VAL A 694 37.57 -11.63 20.51
N LEU A 695 37.40 -10.32 20.71
CA LEU A 695 38.45 -9.47 21.28
C LEU A 695 38.82 -9.90 22.71
N GLY A 696 37.84 -10.15 23.57
CA GLY A 696 38.06 -10.61 24.94
C GLY A 696 38.78 -11.96 24.99
N TRP A 697 38.38 -12.91 24.12
CA TRP A 697 39.11 -14.17 23.93
C TRP A 697 40.57 -13.93 23.52
N ALA A 698 40.82 -13.09 22.51
CA ALA A 698 42.16 -12.83 22.00
C ALA A 698 43.07 -12.18 23.05
N ILE A 699 42.55 -11.23 23.83
CA ILE A 699 43.28 -10.60 24.94
C ILE A 699 43.61 -11.63 26.03
N ASN A 700 42.64 -12.48 26.41
CA ASN A 700 42.85 -13.51 27.42
C ASN A 700 43.88 -14.56 26.98
N ALA A 701 43.79 -15.03 25.74
CA ALA A 701 44.76 -15.95 25.15
C ALA A 701 46.17 -15.33 25.06
N ASN A 702 46.26 -14.01 24.84
CA ASN A 702 47.52 -13.23 24.85
C ASN A 702 47.94 -12.77 26.26
N GLY A 703 47.60 -13.52 27.32
CA GLY A 703 48.02 -13.25 28.69
C GLY A 703 47.52 -11.93 29.27
N GLY A 704 46.32 -11.48 28.89
CA GLY A 704 45.70 -10.24 29.34
C GLY A 704 46.14 -8.98 28.57
N LYS A 705 46.89 -9.12 27.48
CA LYS A 705 47.45 -7.99 26.71
C LYS A 705 46.77 -7.84 25.35
N ILE A 706 46.58 -6.60 24.89
CA ILE A 706 46.17 -6.31 23.50
C ILE A 706 47.34 -6.51 22.51
N GLY A 707 48.58 -6.65 23.02
CA GLY A 707 49.80 -6.79 22.22
C GLY A 707 50.38 -5.43 21.80
N ASP A 708 51.61 -5.44 21.31
CA ASP A 708 52.39 -4.21 21.05
C ASP A 708 51.96 -3.45 19.77
N PHE A 709 50.84 -3.83 19.15
CA PHE A 709 50.41 -3.37 17.82
C PHE A 709 51.54 -3.43 16.76
N SER A 710 52.49 -4.34 16.94
CA SER A 710 53.67 -4.56 16.12
C SER A 710 53.35 -5.54 14.98
N TYR A 711 52.49 -5.11 14.06
CA TYR A 711 52.12 -5.92 12.90
C TYR A 711 53.38 -6.34 12.11
N THR A 712 53.46 -7.63 11.79
CA THR A 712 54.59 -8.27 11.11
C THR A 712 54.60 -8.00 9.60
N THR A 713 54.33 -6.76 9.19
CA THR A 713 54.47 -6.33 7.80
C THR A 713 55.93 -6.06 7.45
N LYS A 714 56.41 -6.59 6.31
CA LYS A 714 57.77 -6.36 5.78
C LYS A 714 58.02 -4.92 5.27
N GLN A 715 57.13 -3.97 5.56
CA GLN A 715 57.24 -2.58 5.15
C GLN A 715 57.93 -1.75 6.23
N ALA A 716 58.80 -0.81 5.82
CA ALA A 716 59.38 0.16 6.73
C ALA A 716 58.27 1.03 7.35
N ARG A 717 58.41 1.37 8.65
CA ARG A 717 57.49 2.28 9.34
C ARG A 717 57.62 3.67 8.73
N LEU A 718 56.51 4.21 8.22
CA LEU A 718 56.45 5.55 7.65
C LEU A 718 56.57 6.62 8.75
N SER A 719 57.34 7.67 8.49
CA SER A 719 57.49 8.83 9.38
C SER A 719 57.74 10.10 8.56
N GLY A 720 57.62 11.28 9.21
CA GLY A 720 57.85 12.57 8.55
C GLY A 720 56.94 12.81 7.34
N SER A 721 57.53 13.30 6.24
CA SER A 721 56.83 13.62 4.99
C SER A 721 56.18 12.40 4.32
N ASP A 722 56.75 11.21 4.50
CA ASP A 722 56.32 10.01 3.78
C ASP A 722 54.97 9.47 4.28
N LEU A 723 54.53 9.96 5.45
CA LEU A 723 53.25 9.65 6.06
C LEU A 723 52.07 10.39 5.39
N ILE A 724 52.29 11.51 4.70
CA ILE A 724 51.23 12.42 4.23
C ILE A 724 50.28 11.72 3.25
N TRP A 725 50.80 11.16 2.16
CA TRP A 725 49.98 10.53 1.13
C TRP A 725 49.28 9.25 1.60
N PRO A 726 49.91 8.36 2.39
CA PRO A 726 49.24 7.22 3.02
C PRO A 726 48.14 7.62 4.00
N MET A 727 48.32 8.70 4.79
CA MET A 727 47.25 9.22 5.67
C MET A 727 46.05 9.75 4.87
N ILE A 728 46.30 10.51 3.80
CA ILE A 728 45.27 10.96 2.88
C ILE A 728 44.50 9.77 2.28
N GLN A 729 45.23 8.75 1.83
CA GLN A 729 44.65 7.52 1.29
C GLN A 729 43.80 6.78 2.34
N ALA A 730 44.24 6.73 3.60
CA ALA A 730 43.48 6.12 4.68
C ALA A 730 42.15 6.84 4.95
N ILE A 731 42.17 8.18 5.05
CA ILE A 731 40.96 9.00 5.20
C ILE A 731 40.01 8.76 4.02
N ASN A 732 40.54 8.74 2.80
CA ASN A 732 39.79 8.45 1.58
C ASN A 732 39.14 7.05 1.59
N SER A 733 39.85 6.01 2.05
CA SER A 733 39.29 4.66 2.18
C SER A 733 38.23 4.54 3.30
N VAL A 734 38.39 5.27 4.42
CA VAL A 734 37.36 5.38 5.46
C VAL A 734 36.06 5.97 4.92
N MET A 735 36.16 7.08 4.18
CA MET A 735 35.01 7.73 3.56
C MET A 735 34.40 6.85 2.45
N GLY A 736 35.25 6.26 1.60
CA GLY A 736 34.84 5.37 0.52
C GLY A 736 34.00 4.18 0.99
N ALA A 737 34.34 3.58 2.14
CA ALA A 737 33.62 2.45 2.73
C ALA A 737 32.17 2.76 3.18
N LEU A 738 31.73 4.02 3.18
CA LEU A 738 30.34 4.42 3.43
C LEU A 738 29.73 5.24 2.26
N ALA A 739 30.46 5.49 1.18
CA ALA A 739 29.97 6.26 0.04
C ALA A 739 28.68 5.72 -0.60
N PRO A 740 28.47 4.38 -0.73
CA PRO A 740 27.19 3.84 -1.22
C PRO A 740 26.03 4.14 -0.28
N VAL A 741 26.24 4.14 1.04
CA VAL A 741 25.20 4.51 2.02
C VAL A 741 24.88 6.00 1.93
N LEU A 742 25.92 6.83 1.81
CA LEU A 742 25.80 8.29 1.74
C LEU A 742 24.96 8.77 0.55
N ILE A 743 25.13 8.17 -0.63
CA ILE A 743 24.34 8.55 -1.82
C ILE A 743 22.89 8.02 -1.75
N ASN A 744 22.67 6.83 -1.18
CA ASN A 744 21.34 6.24 -0.97
C ASN A 744 20.56 6.90 0.17
N GLN A 745 21.18 7.81 0.92
CA GLN A 745 20.62 8.38 2.14
C GLN A 745 19.17 8.89 2.00
N PRO A 746 18.75 9.53 0.87
CA PRO A 746 17.35 9.89 0.66
C PRO A 746 16.34 8.74 0.79
N ASP A 747 16.71 7.51 0.39
CA ASP A 747 15.82 6.34 0.45
C ASP A 747 15.46 5.93 1.89
N ILE A 748 16.33 6.25 2.85
CA ILE A 748 16.19 5.92 4.28
C ILE A 748 15.73 7.13 5.10
N ALA A 749 16.24 8.34 4.78
CA ALA A 749 15.89 9.58 5.48
C ALA A 749 14.40 9.92 5.42
N ARG A 750 13.72 9.60 4.30
CA ARG A 750 12.30 9.87 4.08
C ARG A 750 11.32 9.19 5.05
N TYR A 751 11.76 8.20 5.85
CA TYR A 751 10.91 7.47 6.80
C TYR A 751 10.82 8.10 8.21
N GLY A 752 11.49 9.25 8.44
CA GLY A 752 11.61 9.85 9.76
C GLY A 752 10.35 10.59 10.23
N LYS A 753 10.18 10.72 11.54
CA LYS A 753 9.14 11.58 12.14
C LYS A 753 9.50 13.07 12.05
N SER A 754 10.72 13.42 12.45
CA SER A 754 11.21 14.80 12.46
C SER A 754 12.61 14.93 11.86
N TYR A 755 12.97 16.14 11.46
CA TYR A 755 14.34 16.46 11.02
C TYR A 755 15.39 16.16 12.10
N ASN A 756 15.06 16.35 13.38
CA ASN A 756 15.99 16.12 14.49
C ASN A 756 16.24 14.63 14.73
N ASP A 757 15.23 13.77 14.56
CA ASP A 757 15.37 12.30 14.62
C ASP A 757 16.33 11.76 13.56
N VAL A 758 16.39 12.41 12.40
CA VAL A 758 17.21 12.03 11.25
C VAL A 758 18.63 12.62 11.36
N THR A 759 18.76 13.87 11.82
CA THR A 759 20.00 14.65 11.71
C THR A 759 21.08 14.22 12.70
N TRP A 760 20.82 14.36 14.00
CA TRP A 760 21.86 14.18 15.02
C TRP A 760 22.16 12.71 15.30
N SER A 761 21.14 11.86 15.28
CA SER A 761 21.25 10.42 15.54
C SER A 761 22.22 9.71 14.58
N GLN A 762 22.16 10.06 13.29
CA GLN A 762 22.98 9.46 12.25
C GLN A 762 24.42 10.00 12.29
N GLY A 763 24.56 11.31 12.46
CA GLY A 763 25.88 11.94 12.58
C GLY A 763 26.69 11.41 13.76
N ILE A 764 26.05 11.23 14.91
CA ILE A 764 26.64 10.59 16.09
C ILE A 764 26.87 9.09 15.83
N GLY A 765 25.90 8.41 15.20
CA GLY A 765 25.98 7.00 14.83
C GLY A 765 27.19 6.67 13.96
N ILE A 766 27.44 7.41 12.87
CA ILE A 766 28.61 7.24 11.99
C ILE A 766 29.91 7.43 12.78
N LEU A 767 30.02 8.54 13.53
CA LEU A 767 31.25 8.91 14.22
C LEU A 767 31.66 7.86 15.26
N ILE A 768 30.73 7.47 16.14
CA ILE A 768 30.99 6.49 17.20
C ILE A 768 31.25 5.10 16.59
N SER A 769 30.36 4.63 15.71
CA SER A 769 30.43 3.25 15.22
C SER A 769 31.67 2.96 14.36
N LYS A 770 32.12 3.91 13.54
CA LYS A 770 33.25 3.69 12.61
C LYS A 770 34.59 3.62 13.34
N VAL A 771 34.80 4.55 14.28
CA VAL A 771 35.99 4.54 15.14
C VAL A 771 36.01 3.26 15.97
N LEU A 772 34.87 2.86 16.55
CA LEU A 772 34.77 1.66 17.36
C LEU A 772 35.01 0.37 16.57
N VAL A 773 34.36 0.15 15.41
CA VAL A 773 34.55 -1.10 14.64
C VAL A 773 35.97 -1.21 14.08
N MET A 774 36.58 -0.10 13.67
CA MET A 774 37.97 -0.09 13.19
C MET A 774 38.93 -0.35 14.35
N PHE A 775 38.70 0.21 15.53
CA PHE A 775 39.48 -0.11 16.73
C PHE A 775 39.36 -1.60 17.07
N LEU A 776 38.14 -2.16 17.10
CA LEU A 776 37.90 -3.58 17.38
C LEU A 776 38.67 -4.49 16.41
N GLY A 777 38.59 -4.26 15.10
CA GLY A 777 39.36 -5.04 14.12
C GLY A 777 40.87 -4.94 14.33
N THR A 778 41.36 -3.71 14.53
CA THR A 778 42.79 -3.43 14.68
C THR A 778 43.36 -4.05 15.96
N ALA A 779 42.62 -3.95 17.08
CA ALA A 779 42.98 -4.51 18.38
C ALA A 779 42.84 -6.03 18.45
N THR A 780 41.80 -6.62 17.85
CA THR A 780 41.68 -8.09 17.78
C THR A 780 42.83 -8.69 16.96
N THR A 781 43.16 -8.11 15.80
CA THR A 781 44.31 -8.57 15.01
C THR A 781 45.63 -8.43 15.79
N ALA A 782 45.84 -7.35 16.54
CA ALA A 782 47.03 -7.18 17.38
C ALA A 782 47.12 -8.26 18.48
N ALA A 783 46.04 -8.48 19.22
CA ALA A 783 46.00 -9.47 20.31
C ALA A 783 46.16 -10.90 19.78
N ALA A 784 45.45 -11.25 18.71
CA ALA A 784 45.53 -12.57 18.08
C ALA A 784 46.90 -12.83 17.44
N THR A 785 47.64 -11.81 17.00
CA THR A 785 49.01 -11.98 16.45
C THR A 785 49.98 -12.47 17.53
N GLY A 786 49.82 -12.05 18.79
CA GLY A 786 50.62 -12.55 19.91
C GLY A 786 50.40 -14.03 20.24
N VAL A 787 49.29 -14.60 19.77
CA VAL A 787 48.87 -15.99 20.01
C VAL A 787 49.14 -16.88 18.79
N LEU A 788 48.71 -16.43 17.60
CA LEU A 788 48.77 -17.20 16.35
C LEU A 788 50.06 -16.97 15.56
N GLY A 789 50.99 -16.12 16.04
CA GLY A 789 52.25 -15.77 15.38
C GLY A 789 52.13 -15.02 14.05
N LYS A 790 50.91 -14.82 13.53
CA LYS A 790 50.62 -14.23 12.22
C LYS A 790 49.44 -13.27 12.30
N SER A 791 49.59 -12.11 11.66
CA SER A 791 48.54 -11.10 11.55
C SER A 791 47.58 -11.41 10.41
N TYR A 792 46.28 -11.44 10.71
CA TYR A 792 45.20 -11.62 9.74
C TYR A 792 44.45 -10.30 9.53
N TRP A 793 44.32 -9.88 8.27
CA TRP A 793 43.70 -8.60 7.89
C TRP A 793 42.17 -8.68 7.75
N ASN A 794 41.62 -9.89 7.69
CA ASN A 794 40.19 -10.13 7.52
C ASN A 794 39.65 -11.09 8.59
N VAL A 795 38.35 -10.98 8.84
CA VAL A 795 37.67 -11.69 9.93
C VAL A 795 37.61 -13.21 9.75
N TRP A 796 37.41 -13.72 8.53
CA TRP A 796 37.20 -15.16 8.34
C TRP A 796 38.51 -15.94 8.38
N ASP A 797 39.61 -15.44 7.81
CA ASP A 797 40.91 -16.11 7.89
C ASP A 797 41.43 -16.11 9.34
N LEU A 798 41.11 -15.05 10.12
CA LEU A 798 41.37 -15.04 11.56
C LEU A 798 40.58 -16.17 12.26
N TYR A 799 39.28 -16.29 12.02
CA TYR A 799 38.47 -17.32 12.68
C TYR A 799 38.86 -18.75 12.23
N ASP A 800 39.23 -18.94 10.97
CA ASP A 800 39.72 -20.23 10.45
C ASP A 800 41.06 -20.61 11.11
N ALA A 801 41.97 -19.64 11.31
CA ALA A 801 43.24 -19.84 12.02
C ALA A 801 43.06 -20.12 13.52
N ILE A 802 42.04 -19.54 14.17
CA ILE A 802 41.68 -19.89 15.55
C ILE A 802 41.22 -21.36 15.62
N LEU A 803 40.50 -21.85 14.61
CA LEU A 803 40.12 -23.27 14.51
C LEU A 803 41.30 -24.19 14.16
N ASP A 804 42.27 -23.73 13.37
CA ASP A 804 43.50 -24.49 13.07
C ASP A 804 44.32 -24.75 14.34
N GLU A 805 44.55 -23.71 15.15
CA GLU A 805 45.37 -23.79 16.36
C GLU A 805 44.60 -24.42 17.55
N TYR A 806 43.32 -24.06 17.73
CA TYR A 806 42.52 -24.45 18.89
C TYR A 806 41.35 -25.36 18.50
N TRP A 807 41.63 -26.61 18.11
CA TRP A 807 40.58 -27.59 17.78
C TRP A 807 39.89 -28.21 19.01
N THR A 808 39.27 -27.37 19.86
CA THR A 808 38.55 -27.77 21.07
C THR A 808 37.04 -27.54 20.93
N PRO A 809 36.18 -28.25 21.71
CA PRO A 809 34.74 -28.00 21.71
C PRO A 809 34.37 -26.54 22.02
N GLY A 810 35.08 -25.91 22.96
CA GLY A 810 34.85 -24.51 23.35
C GLY A 810 35.21 -23.52 22.24
N ALA A 811 36.36 -23.69 21.59
CA ALA A 811 36.77 -22.85 20.47
C ALA A 811 35.85 -23.03 19.25
N ARG A 812 35.44 -24.27 18.94
CA ARG A 812 34.45 -24.56 17.89
C ARG A 812 33.11 -23.86 18.17
N ALA A 813 32.57 -23.98 19.38
CA ALA A 813 31.34 -23.29 19.78
C ALA A 813 31.48 -21.76 19.69
N GLY A 814 32.58 -21.20 20.22
CA GLY A 814 32.88 -19.76 20.16
C GLY A 814 32.94 -19.23 18.74
N MET A 815 33.64 -19.92 17.83
CA MET A 815 33.73 -19.52 16.42
C MET A 815 32.40 -19.70 15.67
N VAL A 816 31.54 -20.66 16.04
CA VAL A 816 30.18 -20.79 15.49
C VAL A 816 29.32 -19.57 15.87
N PHE A 817 29.30 -19.17 17.15
CA PHE A 817 28.54 -17.98 17.58
C PHE A 817 29.10 -16.67 17.00
N ALA A 818 30.44 -16.51 16.99
CA ALA A 818 31.09 -15.36 16.37
C ALA A 818 30.82 -15.27 14.86
N SER A 819 30.81 -16.42 14.16
CA SER A 819 30.48 -16.50 12.74
C SER A 819 29.00 -16.19 12.48
N LEU A 820 28.08 -16.68 13.32
CA LEU A 820 26.65 -16.37 13.20
C LEU A 820 26.40 -14.86 13.32
N GLY A 821 27.07 -14.18 14.25
CA GLY A 821 26.96 -12.72 14.41
C GLY A 821 27.52 -11.92 13.24
N MET A 822 28.53 -12.46 12.55
CA MET A 822 29.11 -11.89 11.34
C MET A 822 28.33 -12.24 10.06
N MET A 823 27.69 -13.41 10.00
CA MET A 823 26.73 -13.77 8.95
C MET A 823 25.52 -12.85 9.02
N LEU A 824 24.91 -12.67 10.20
CA LEU A 824 23.87 -11.69 10.44
C LEU A 824 24.35 -10.27 10.07
N ALA A 825 25.62 -9.95 10.37
CA ALA A 825 26.24 -8.67 10.00
C ALA A 825 26.18 -8.41 8.49
N VAL A 826 26.60 -9.38 7.67
CA VAL A 826 26.54 -9.29 6.20
C VAL A 826 25.10 -9.22 5.71
N LEU A 827 24.28 -10.16 6.17
CA LEU A 827 22.92 -10.42 5.70
C LEU A 827 22.04 -9.16 5.72
N ILE A 828 22.01 -8.49 6.87
CA ILE A 828 21.19 -7.31 7.09
C ILE A 828 21.80 -6.04 6.46
N THR A 829 23.13 -5.92 6.37
CA THR A 829 23.76 -4.84 5.59
C THR A 829 23.45 -4.97 4.10
N ASN A 830 23.46 -6.19 3.55
CA ASN A 830 23.12 -6.41 2.14
C ASN A 830 21.67 -6.03 1.82
N ALA A 831 20.73 -6.42 2.69
CA ALA A 831 19.33 -6.04 2.59
C ALA A 831 19.15 -4.51 2.61
N GLY A 832 19.78 -3.82 3.57
CA GLY A 832 19.55 -2.39 3.81
C GLY A 832 20.33 -1.42 2.90
N SER A 833 21.60 -1.71 2.57
CA SER A 833 22.45 -0.81 1.78
C SER A 833 22.49 -1.10 0.29
N ASN A 834 22.24 -2.34 -0.12
CA ASN A 834 22.60 -2.81 -1.45
C ASN A 834 21.40 -3.30 -2.26
N SER A 835 20.65 -4.29 -1.77
CA SER A 835 19.47 -4.78 -2.51
C SER A 835 18.37 -3.73 -2.54
N LEU A 836 17.92 -3.22 -1.38
CA LEU A 836 16.80 -2.29 -1.31
C LEU A 836 16.99 -1.06 -2.22
N PRO A 837 18.15 -0.38 -2.22
CA PRO A 837 18.40 0.73 -3.14
C PRO A 837 18.42 0.32 -4.62
N VAL A 838 18.93 -0.87 -4.98
CA VAL A 838 18.82 -1.38 -6.38
C VAL A 838 17.35 -1.65 -6.74
N GLY A 839 16.53 -2.10 -5.79
CA GLY A 839 15.09 -2.19 -5.94
C GLY A 839 14.44 -0.84 -6.23
N ALA A 840 14.81 0.20 -5.45
CA ALA A 840 14.32 1.57 -5.64
C ALA A 840 14.74 2.15 -7.00
N ASP A 841 16.02 2.03 -7.36
CA ASP A 841 16.58 2.48 -8.63
C ASP A 841 15.90 1.86 -9.85
N LEU A 842 15.80 0.52 -9.86
CA LEU A 842 15.24 -0.20 -10.99
C LEU A 842 13.74 0.10 -11.15
N THR A 843 13.03 0.35 -10.05
CA THR A 843 11.66 0.90 -10.08
C THR A 843 11.67 2.35 -10.59
N GLY A 844 12.70 3.16 -10.29
CA GLY A 844 12.83 4.53 -10.75
C GLY A 844 13.16 4.70 -12.25
N ILE A 845 13.86 3.74 -12.86
CA ILE A 845 14.15 3.69 -14.30
C ILE A 845 13.04 2.95 -15.06
N PHE A 846 12.54 1.84 -14.52
CA PHE A 846 11.64 0.90 -15.19
C PHE A 846 10.33 0.67 -14.40
N PRO A 847 9.57 1.74 -14.04
CA PRO A 847 8.43 1.66 -13.11
C PRO A 847 7.30 0.76 -13.60
N ARG A 848 7.16 0.55 -14.92
CA ARG A 848 6.13 -0.33 -15.52
C ARG A 848 6.42 -1.83 -15.32
N TRP A 849 7.68 -2.22 -15.20
CA TRP A 849 8.08 -3.65 -15.20
C TRP A 849 8.62 -4.12 -13.84
N LEU A 850 9.29 -3.23 -13.10
CA LEU A 850 10.04 -3.59 -11.91
C LEU A 850 9.46 -2.95 -10.66
N THR A 851 9.09 -3.79 -9.69
CA THR A 851 8.82 -3.39 -8.31
C THR A 851 10.11 -3.48 -7.49
N ILE A 852 10.14 -2.85 -6.31
CA ILE A 852 11.30 -2.91 -5.40
C ILE A 852 11.74 -4.36 -5.14
N VAL A 853 10.80 -5.27 -4.87
CA VAL A 853 11.10 -6.70 -4.64
C VAL A 853 11.68 -7.36 -5.90
N ARG A 854 11.13 -7.11 -7.09
CA ARG A 854 11.69 -7.63 -8.35
C ARG A 854 13.12 -7.11 -8.58
N GLY A 855 13.37 -5.82 -8.35
CA GLY A 855 14.71 -5.24 -8.47
C GLY A 855 15.72 -5.77 -7.45
N GLN A 856 15.28 -6.08 -6.21
CA GLN A 856 16.11 -6.77 -5.21
C GLN A 856 16.50 -8.18 -5.66
N VAL A 857 15.56 -8.94 -6.22
CA VAL A 857 15.84 -10.28 -6.77
C VAL A 857 16.80 -10.20 -7.95
N ILE A 858 16.66 -9.22 -8.85
CA ILE A 858 17.62 -8.97 -9.93
C ILE A 858 19.03 -8.69 -9.38
N CYS A 859 19.14 -7.84 -8.35
CA CYS A 859 20.42 -7.58 -7.67
C CYS A 859 21.08 -8.89 -7.17
N ALA A 860 20.29 -9.76 -6.53
CA ALA A 860 20.77 -11.04 -6.03
C ALA A 860 21.18 -12.01 -7.14
N VAL A 861 20.43 -12.08 -8.25
CA VAL A 861 20.74 -12.97 -9.39
C VAL A 861 21.98 -12.52 -10.16
N LEU A 862 22.22 -11.20 -10.28
CA LEU A 862 23.42 -10.66 -10.93
C LEU A 862 24.69 -10.83 -10.08
N ALA A 863 24.56 -10.93 -8.76
CA ALA A 863 25.70 -10.91 -7.85
C ALA A 863 26.73 -12.07 -8.03
N PRO A 864 26.34 -13.35 -8.23
CA PRO A 864 27.30 -14.42 -8.54
C PRO A 864 28.06 -14.19 -9.86
N LEU A 865 27.42 -13.56 -10.85
CA LEU A 865 28.01 -13.33 -12.19
C LEU A 865 29.19 -12.34 -12.16
N LEU A 866 29.31 -11.54 -11.11
CA LEU A 866 30.41 -10.58 -10.91
C LEU A 866 31.69 -11.22 -10.37
N VAL A 867 31.70 -12.52 -10.06
CA VAL A 867 32.88 -13.27 -9.59
C VAL A 867 33.57 -12.56 -8.40
N PRO A 868 32.82 -12.20 -7.33
CA PRO A 868 33.26 -11.23 -6.31
C PRO A 868 34.56 -11.58 -5.59
N TRP A 869 34.90 -12.88 -5.49
CA TRP A 869 36.16 -13.34 -4.91
C TRP A 869 37.41 -12.81 -5.62
N LYS A 870 37.33 -12.48 -6.91
CA LYS A 870 38.44 -11.85 -7.66
C LYS A 870 38.58 -10.35 -7.37
N ILE A 871 37.52 -9.68 -6.93
CA ILE A 871 37.52 -8.24 -6.62
C ILE A 871 38.22 -7.97 -5.28
N ILE A 872 38.02 -8.85 -4.29
CA ILE A 872 38.47 -8.68 -2.90
C ILE A 872 39.45 -9.78 -2.44
N ALA A 873 40.26 -10.29 -3.37
CA ALA A 873 41.27 -11.33 -3.12
C ALA A 873 42.44 -10.90 -2.20
N SER A 874 42.65 -9.59 -2.01
CA SER A 874 43.71 -9.04 -1.15
C SER A 874 43.31 -7.72 -0.51
N ALA A 875 44.00 -7.31 0.56
CA ALA A 875 43.81 -6.01 1.20
C ALA A 875 44.05 -4.84 0.21
N THR A 876 45.03 -4.95 -0.69
CA THR A 876 45.28 -3.94 -1.74
C THR A 876 44.15 -3.89 -2.76
N SER A 877 43.66 -5.04 -3.24
CA SER A 877 42.51 -5.11 -4.15
C SER A 877 41.25 -4.53 -3.50
N PHE A 878 41.04 -4.80 -2.22
CA PHE A 878 39.94 -4.23 -1.43
C PHE A 878 40.04 -2.70 -1.32
N LEU A 879 41.20 -2.14 -0.97
CA LEU A 879 41.40 -0.68 -0.93
C LEU A 879 41.23 -0.03 -2.32
N THR A 880 41.69 -0.68 -3.39
CA THR A 880 41.50 -0.23 -4.78
C THR A 880 40.02 -0.26 -5.17
N PHE A 881 39.28 -1.30 -4.79
CA PHE A 881 37.84 -1.37 -4.99
C PHE A 881 37.10 -0.23 -4.27
N LEU A 882 37.41 0.00 -2.98
CA LEU A 882 36.83 1.10 -2.19
C LEU A 882 37.07 2.49 -2.80
N GLY A 883 38.24 2.73 -3.41
CA GLY A 883 38.52 4.00 -4.09
C GLY A 883 37.78 4.15 -5.42
N SER A 884 37.73 3.08 -6.23
CA SER A 884 37.36 3.15 -7.65
C SER A 884 35.93 3.62 -7.89
N TYR A 885 34.96 3.22 -7.07
CA TYR A 885 33.56 3.66 -7.25
C TYR A 885 33.29 5.08 -6.72
N THR A 886 34.10 5.60 -5.79
CA THR A 886 33.85 6.93 -5.19
C THR A 886 33.94 8.03 -6.23
N VAL A 887 34.88 7.88 -7.18
CA VAL A 887 35.05 8.66 -8.41
C VAL A 887 33.73 8.94 -9.13
N PHE A 888 32.84 7.94 -9.21
CA PHE A 888 31.59 8.03 -9.96
C PHE A 888 30.40 8.47 -9.10
N LEU A 889 30.38 8.13 -7.81
CA LEU A 889 29.25 8.42 -6.91
C LEU A 889 29.33 9.82 -6.28
N MET A 890 30.52 10.28 -5.88
CA MET A 890 30.64 11.52 -5.10
C MET A 890 30.33 12.80 -5.90
N PRO A 891 30.61 12.91 -7.21
CA PRO A 891 30.11 14.04 -8.00
C PRO A 891 28.58 14.12 -8.03
N ILE A 892 27.88 12.97 -8.01
CA ILE A 892 26.40 12.92 -7.98
C ILE A 892 25.88 13.48 -6.65
N CYS A 893 26.43 12.99 -5.54
CA CYS A 893 26.08 13.46 -4.18
C CYS A 893 26.38 14.96 -4.01
N ALA A 894 27.51 15.44 -4.53
CA ALA A 894 27.84 16.87 -4.52
C ALA A 894 26.86 17.72 -5.32
N CYS A 895 26.46 17.28 -6.53
CA CYS A 895 25.45 17.99 -7.32
C CYS A 895 24.11 18.06 -6.59
N MET A 896 23.65 16.98 -5.96
CA MET A 896 22.41 16.96 -5.16
C MET A 896 22.45 17.94 -3.98
N ILE A 897 23.56 17.94 -3.21
CA ILE A 897 23.75 18.85 -2.07
C ILE A 897 23.78 20.31 -2.54
N VAL A 898 24.50 20.63 -3.62
CA VAL A 898 24.59 22.01 -4.14
C VAL A 898 23.26 22.46 -4.76
N ASP A 899 22.56 21.58 -5.48
CA ASP A 899 21.24 21.86 -6.05
C ASP A 899 20.22 22.23 -4.95
N TYR A 900 20.17 21.43 -3.88
CA TYR A 900 19.29 21.71 -2.74
C TYR A 900 19.70 22.99 -2.00
N TRP A 901 20.89 23.02 -1.39
CA TRP A 901 21.25 24.05 -0.43
C TRP A 901 21.53 25.42 -1.07
N VAL A 902 22.08 25.45 -2.28
CA VAL A 902 22.62 26.68 -2.90
C VAL A 902 21.78 27.14 -4.08
N VAL A 903 21.51 26.26 -5.05
CA VAL A 903 20.81 26.65 -6.30
C VAL A 903 19.33 26.91 -6.03
N ARG A 904 18.66 26.00 -5.33
CA ARG A 904 17.21 26.05 -5.07
C ARG A 904 16.85 26.59 -3.69
N LYS A 905 17.83 26.84 -2.83
CA LYS A 905 17.65 27.31 -1.43
C LYS A 905 16.64 26.43 -0.66
N GLY A 906 16.74 25.12 -0.83
CA GLY A 906 15.86 24.13 -0.21
C GLY A 906 14.44 24.07 -0.77
N ASN A 907 14.13 24.73 -1.90
CA ASN A 907 12.79 24.74 -2.52
C ASN A 907 12.69 23.71 -3.66
N PHE A 908 11.89 22.66 -3.46
CA PHE A 908 11.50 21.75 -4.53
C PHE A 908 10.02 21.93 -4.84
N HIS A 909 9.69 21.98 -6.14
CA HIS A 909 8.34 21.73 -6.62
C HIS A 909 8.18 20.22 -6.84
N VAL A 910 7.39 19.52 -6.03
CA VAL A 910 7.31 18.06 -6.05
C VAL A 910 6.52 17.51 -7.25
N PRO A 911 5.35 18.07 -7.66
CA PRO A 911 4.60 17.57 -8.80
C PRO A 911 5.44 17.45 -10.08
N SER A 912 6.22 18.48 -10.38
CA SER A 912 7.08 18.53 -11.57
C SER A 912 8.20 17.49 -11.61
N LEU A 913 8.58 16.85 -10.50
CA LEU A 913 9.61 15.78 -10.49
C LEU A 913 9.14 14.48 -11.16
N TYR A 914 7.86 14.40 -11.49
CA TYR A 914 7.22 13.23 -12.08
C TYR A 914 6.71 13.47 -13.50
N VAL A 915 6.63 14.74 -13.93
CA VAL A 915 6.02 15.14 -15.19
C VAL A 915 7.05 15.83 -16.08
N ALA A 916 7.21 15.34 -17.32
CA ALA A 916 8.19 15.82 -18.30
C ALA A 916 7.58 16.83 -19.29
N THR A 917 6.76 17.76 -18.80
CA THR A 917 6.12 18.82 -19.59
C THR A 917 7.06 20.02 -19.85
N PRO A 918 6.90 20.80 -20.93
CA PRO A 918 7.76 21.97 -21.22
C PRO A 918 7.73 23.10 -20.19
N GLU A 919 6.73 23.09 -19.29
CA GLU A 919 6.50 24.05 -18.21
C GLU A 919 7.23 23.66 -16.92
N SER A 920 7.62 22.38 -16.79
CA SER A 920 8.28 21.81 -15.60
C SER A 920 9.74 22.32 -15.48
N PRO A 921 10.16 22.80 -14.29
CA PRO A 921 11.53 23.27 -14.04
C PRO A 921 12.60 22.18 -14.18
N TYR A 922 12.21 20.89 -14.22
CA TYR A 922 13.12 19.76 -14.36
C TYR A 922 13.11 19.11 -15.76
N THR A 923 12.40 19.70 -16.73
CA THR A 923 12.44 19.24 -18.12
C THR A 923 13.73 19.67 -18.82
N TYR A 924 14.34 20.81 -18.46
CA TYR A 924 15.62 21.27 -19.01
C TYR A 924 15.71 21.11 -20.55
N TYR A 925 16.81 20.56 -21.09
CA TYR A 925 16.91 20.22 -22.51
C TYR A 925 16.40 18.79 -22.76
N LYS A 926 15.18 18.64 -23.27
CA LYS A 926 14.55 17.33 -23.61
C LYS A 926 14.59 16.27 -22.48
N GLY A 927 14.53 16.72 -21.22
CA GLY A 927 14.61 15.91 -20.00
C GLY A 927 15.99 15.83 -19.34
N TRP A 928 17.01 16.52 -19.87
CA TRP A 928 18.41 16.46 -19.42
C TRP A 928 18.93 17.80 -18.94
N ASN A 929 19.46 17.85 -17.70
CA ASN A 929 20.26 18.99 -17.23
C ASN A 929 21.73 18.83 -17.65
N LEU A 930 22.12 19.52 -18.72
CA LEU A 930 23.50 19.51 -19.21
C LEU A 930 24.50 20.03 -18.17
N ARG A 931 24.06 20.84 -17.19
CA ARG A 931 24.90 21.31 -16.08
C ARG A 931 25.38 20.16 -15.20
N MET A 932 24.49 19.24 -14.82
CA MET A 932 24.84 18.08 -14.02
C MET A 932 25.69 17.09 -14.82
N LEU A 933 25.42 16.93 -16.12
CA LEU A 933 26.24 16.07 -16.97
C LEU A 933 27.68 16.58 -17.08
N ALA A 934 27.87 17.88 -17.29
CA ALA A 934 29.20 18.50 -17.30
C ALA A 934 29.89 18.41 -15.93
N ALA A 935 29.17 18.69 -14.84
CA ALA A 935 29.69 18.60 -13.48
C ALA A 935 30.11 17.18 -13.06
N TRP A 936 29.29 16.18 -13.36
CA TRP A 936 29.61 14.77 -13.12
C TRP A 936 30.81 14.32 -13.95
N THR A 937 30.83 14.67 -15.25
CA THR A 937 31.95 14.37 -16.15
C THR A 937 33.25 15.00 -15.64
N ALA A 938 33.23 16.25 -15.17
CA ALA A 938 34.38 16.92 -14.59
C ALA A 938 34.88 16.19 -13.33
N GLY A 939 33.99 15.89 -12.37
CA GLY A 939 34.34 15.18 -11.14
C GLY A 939 34.96 13.78 -11.39
N VAL A 940 34.41 13.05 -12.36
CA VAL A 940 34.96 11.75 -12.80
C VAL A 940 36.32 11.91 -13.50
N THR A 941 36.42 12.80 -14.49
CA THR A 941 37.63 12.96 -15.32
C THR A 941 38.86 13.34 -14.49
N PHE A 942 38.67 14.16 -13.45
CA PHE A 942 39.73 14.57 -12.51
C PHE A 942 40.29 13.44 -11.63
N THR A 943 39.68 12.26 -11.60
CA THR A 943 40.08 11.19 -10.66
C THR A 943 40.17 9.80 -11.30
N VAL A 944 39.43 9.53 -12.37
CA VAL A 944 39.38 8.22 -13.05
C VAL A 944 40.74 7.77 -13.59
N HIS A 945 41.60 8.70 -14.04
CA HIS A 945 42.93 8.35 -14.54
C HIS A 945 43.84 7.71 -13.47
N GLY A 946 43.61 7.97 -12.18
CA GLY A 946 44.39 7.35 -11.11
C GLY A 946 43.91 5.93 -10.75
N VAL A 947 42.71 5.54 -11.18
CA VAL A 947 42.24 4.14 -11.09
C VAL A 947 43.16 3.24 -11.92
N ALA A 948 43.48 3.64 -13.16
CA ALA A 948 44.46 2.94 -14.00
C ALA A 948 45.82 2.78 -13.29
N GLY A 949 46.29 3.83 -12.62
CA GLY A 949 47.51 3.82 -11.82
C GLY A 949 47.49 2.93 -10.57
N SER A 950 46.32 2.50 -10.10
CA SER A 950 46.18 1.52 -9.02
C SER A 950 46.08 0.07 -9.49
N LEU A 951 45.75 -0.14 -10.77
CA LEU A 951 45.75 -1.46 -11.43
C LEU A 951 47.10 -1.77 -12.09
N ASN A 952 47.72 -0.77 -12.71
CA ASN A 952 49.06 -0.82 -13.28
C ASN A 952 49.86 0.41 -12.81
N PRO A 953 50.78 0.26 -11.83
CA PRO A 953 51.56 1.37 -11.29
C PRO A 953 52.27 2.23 -12.34
N ASP A 954 52.79 1.65 -13.42
CA ASP A 954 53.61 2.40 -14.38
C ASP A 954 52.80 3.07 -15.51
N SER A 955 51.48 2.88 -15.51
CA SER A 955 50.58 3.42 -16.54
C SER A 955 50.34 4.93 -16.48
N VAL A 956 50.57 5.59 -15.32
CA VAL A 956 50.28 7.02 -15.12
C VAL A 956 51.27 7.71 -14.18
N ALA A 957 51.42 9.03 -14.35
CA ALA A 957 52.29 9.87 -13.53
C ALA A 957 51.89 9.91 -12.04
N THR A 958 52.84 10.22 -11.16
CA THR A 958 52.64 10.29 -9.70
C THR A 958 51.52 11.26 -9.27
N ALA A 959 51.34 12.36 -10.00
CA ALA A 959 50.23 13.29 -9.77
C ALA A 959 48.86 12.61 -9.90
N SER A 960 48.66 11.79 -10.95
CA SER A 960 47.42 11.01 -11.18
C SER A 960 47.14 10.05 -10.02
N LYS A 961 48.16 9.33 -9.54
CA LYS A 961 48.07 8.43 -8.37
C LYS A 961 47.66 9.19 -7.10
N ASN A 962 48.23 10.37 -6.88
CA ASN A 962 47.96 11.20 -5.71
C ASN A 962 46.57 11.86 -5.75
N MET A 963 46.07 12.26 -6.93
CA MET A 963 44.70 12.72 -7.12
C MET A 963 43.68 11.62 -6.79
N TYR A 964 43.97 10.36 -7.12
CA TYR A 964 43.13 9.22 -6.75
C TYR A 964 43.17 8.87 -5.25
N LYS A 965 44.28 9.12 -4.55
CA LYS A 965 44.31 9.07 -3.07
C LYS A 965 43.39 10.11 -2.42
N LEU A 966 43.09 11.21 -3.13
CA LEU A 966 42.08 12.22 -2.76
C LEU A 966 40.72 11.98 -3.43
N GLY A 967 40.52 10.83 -4.10
CA GLY A 967 39.45 10.62 -5.07
C GLY A 967 38.04 10.95 -4.58
N PHE A 968 37.71 10.64 -3.33
CA PHE A 968 36.43 10.96 -2.71
C PHE A 968 36.21 12.47 -2.63
N LEU A 969 37.14 13.21 -2.01
CA LEU A 969 37.00 14.66 -1.80
C LEU A 969 37.18 15.43 -3.11
N LEU A 970 38.12 15.02 -3.95
CA LEU A 970 38.40 15.73 -5.20
C LEU A 970 37.22 15.60 -6.18
N SER A 971 36.64 14.41 -6.33
CA SER A 971 35.48 14.22 -7.21
C SER A 971 34.21 14.88 -6.63
N LEU A 972 34.00 14.85 -5.31
CA LEU A 972 32.95 15.62 -4.61
C LEU A 972 33.10 17.13 -4.88
N CYS A 973 34.25 17.72 -4.54
CA CYS A 973 34.48 19.16 -4.64
C CYS A 973 34.43 19.65 -6.09
N MET A 974 35.03 18.92 -7.04
CA MET A 974 34.99 19.31 -8.47
C MET A 974 33.58 19.20 -9.04
N GLY A 975 32.82 18.14 -8.72
CA GLY A 975 31.42 18.02 -9.13
C GLY A 975 30.56 19.15 -8.59
N GLY A 976 30.64 19.41 -7.27
CA GLY A 976 29.89 20.50 -6.63
C GLY A 976 30.25 21.89 -7.16
N LEU A 977 31.55 22.18 -7.32
CA LEU A 977 32.04 23.47 -7.81
C LEU A 977 31.62 23.73 -9.26
N VAL A 978 31.78 22.75 -10.16
CA VAL A 978 31.38 22.91 -11.56
C VAL A 978 29.85 23.04 -11.67
N TYR A 979 29.08 22.28 -10.89
CA TYR A 979 27.62 22.43 -10.87
C TYR A 979 27.19 23.82 -10.35
N TYR A 980 27.84 24.32 -9.30
CA TYR A 980 27.60 25.67 -8.78
C TYR A 980 27.90 26.75 -9.82
N VAL A 981 29.09 26.75 -10.41
CA VAL A 981 29.52 27.75 -11.40
C VAL A 981 28.63 27.73 -12.64
N LEU A 982 28.21 26.55 -13.12
CA LEU A 982 27.28 26.45 -14.24
C LEU A 982 25.88 26.97 -13.92
N ASN A 983 25.43 26.90 -12.65
CA ASN A 983 24.18 27.53 -12.21
C ASN A 983 24.31 29.04 -11.93
N LEU A 984 25.52 29.58 -11.73
CA LEU A 984 25.74 31.03 -11.73
C LEU A 984 25.68 31.61 -13.15
N ILE A 985 26.35 30.95 -14.12
CA ILE A 985 26.41 31.41 -15.51
C ILE A 985 25.08 31.18 -16.24
N TRP A 986 24.43 30.05 -15.97
CA TRP A 986 23.15 29.66 -16.57
C TRP A 986 22.19 29.21 -15.46
N PRO A 987 21.46 30.13 -14.80
CA PRO A 987 20.56 29.79 -13.70
C PRO A 987 19.54 28.70 -14.04
N ALA A 988 19.35 27.75 -13.13
CA ALA A 988 18.29 26.74 -13.25
C ALA A 988 16.94 27.33 -12.81
N GLN A 989 15.88 26.89 -13.49
CA GLN A 989 14.51 27.24 -13.13
C GLN A 989 14.11 26.52 -11.83
N ILE A 990 13.53 27.25 -10.87
CA ILE A 990 13.16 26.70 -9.55
C ILE A 990 11.70 26.23 -9.54
N LEU A 991 10.77 27.08 -9.96
CA LEU A 991 9.32 26.84 -10.03
C LEU A 991 8.83 26.68 -11.48
N PRO A 992 7.63 26.11 -11.73
CA PRO A 992 7.03 26.04 -13.06
C PRO A 992 6.90 27.41 -13.75
N LYS A 993 6.89 27.39 -15.09
CA LYS A 993 6.72 28.63 -15.88
C LYS A 993 5.40 29.31 -15.53
N GLY A 994 5.44 30.61 -15.32
CA GLY A 994 4.28 31.41 -14.88
C GLY A 994 4.03 31.44 -13.37
N ALA A 995 4.74 30.63 -12.57
CA ALA A 995 4.75 30.70 -11.10
C ALA A 995 6.05 31.34 -10.55
N GLU A 996 6.66 32.22 -11.33
CA GLU A 996 8.01 32.75 -11.11
C GLU A 996 8.03 33.81 -10.00
N GLN A 997 8.55 33.44 -8.82
CA GLN A 997 8.70 34.33 -7.66
C GLN A 997 10.00 34.08 -6.90
N SER A 998 10.46 35.09 -6.16
CA SER A 998 11.63 34.98 -5.27
C SER A 998 11.25 34.27 -3.97
N LEU A 999 11.65 33.01 -3.84
CA LEU A 999 11.43 32.22 -2.62
C LEU A 999 12.51 32.45 -1.54
N LEU A 1000 12.08 32.46 -0.29
CA LEU A 1000 12.95 32.30 0.88
C LEU A 1000 13.47 30.86 1.00
N PHE A 1001 14.43 30.63 1.90
CA PHE A 1001 14.98 29.29 2.12
C PHE A 1001 13.90 28.34 2.66
N GLU A 1002 13.69 27.20 2.01
CA GLU A 1002 12.69 26.18 2.36
C GLU A 1002 11.22 26.65 2.44
N GLN A 1003 10.86 27.73 1.75
CA GLN A 1003 9.48 28.22 1.71
C GLN A 1003 8.50 27.17 1.16
N MET A 1004 8.85 26.46 0.08
CA MET A 1004 8.05 25.35 -0.46
C MET A 1004 8.00 24.13 0.48
N ALA A 1005 8.92 24.01 1.43
CA ALA A 1005 8.99 22.88 2.35
C ALA A 1005 7.96 22.96 3.49
N ALA A 1006 7.23 24.08 3.61
CA ALA A 1006 6.08 24.19 4.50
C ALA A 1006 4.89 23.34 4.00
N ASN A 1007 4.70 23.31 2.68
CA ASN A 1007 3.63 22.58 1.98
C ASN A 1007 4.18 21.33 1.25
N GLU A 1008 5.26 20.72 1.76
CA GLU A 1008 5.89 19.52 1.20
C GLU A 1008 6.25 19.60 -0.31
N GLY A 1009 6.39 20.81 -0.86
CA GLY A 1009 6.71 21.07 -2.27
C GLY A 1009 5.52 21.17 -3.22
N PHE A 1010 4.30 21.31 -2.70
CA PHE A 1010 3.09 21.60 -3.47
C PHE A 1010 2.69 23.07 -3.33
N PHE A 1011 2.08 23.65 -4.37
CA PHE A 1011 1.33 24.90 -4.21
C PHE A 1011 -0.02 24.64 -3.51
N ASP A 1012 -0.67 25.69 -2.99
CA ASP A 1012 -1.90 25.55 -2.18
C ASP A 1012 -3.09 24.92 -2.94
N HIS A 1013 -3.06 24.94 -4.29
CA HIS A 1013 -4.06 24.35 -5.17
C HIS A 1013 -3.63 22.97 -5.73
N GLU A 1014 -2.45 22.49 -5.33
CA GLU A 1014 -1.89 21.22 -5.76
C GLU A 1014 -1.84 20.22 -4.62
N GLY A 1015 -1.75 18.95 -4.99
CA GLY A 1015 -1.39 17.88 -4.08
C GLY A 1015 -0.79 16.75 -4.88
N VAL A 1016 -0.70 15.56 -4.27
CA VAL A 1016 -0.14 14.40 -4.97
C VAL A 1016 -0.99 14.02 -6.20
N TRP A 1017 -2.26 14.44 -6.28
CA TRP A 1017 -3.15 14.27 -7.45
C TRP A 1017 -2.67 15.02 -8.70
N THR A 1018 -1.86 16.06 -8.57
CA THR A 1018 -1.28 16.82 -9.69
C THR A 1018 -0.21 16.02 -10.45
N ILE A 1019 0.24 14.88 -9.91
CA ILE A 1019 1.26 14.03 -10.52
C ILE A 1019 0.65 13.07 -11.54
N THR A 1020 0.86 13.34 -12.83
CA THR A 1020 0.45 12.43 -13.91
C THR A 1020 1.39 11.23 -14.05
N GLY A 1021 0.83 10.06 -14.36
CA GLY A 1021 1.58 8.79 -14.48
C GLY A 1021 1.35 7.79 -13.32
N VAL A 1022 0.44 8.12 -12.40
CA VAL A 1022 -0.06 7.20 -11.37
C VAL A 1022 -0.80 6.04 -12.04
N LEU A 1023 -0.29 4.81 -11.89
CA LEU A 1023 -1.10 3.62 -12.18
C LEU A 1023 -2.11 3.41 -11.05
N GLU A 1024 -3.38 3.61 -11.36
CA GLU A 1024 -4.50 3.15 -10.53
C GLU A 1024 -4.49 1.61 -10.47
N GLY A 1025 -4.64 1.05 -9.27
CA GLY A 1025 -4.24 -0.33 -9.01
C GLY A 1025 -5.34 -1.38 -9.24
N GLU A 1026 -5.38 -1.98 -10.42
CA GLU A 1026 -6.12 -3.25 -10.67
C GLU A 1026 -5.36 -4.29 -11.54
N ASP A 1027 -4.02 -4.34 -11.50
CA ASP A 1027 -3.24 -5.37 -12.23
C ASP A 1027 -1.99 -5.89 -11.49
N VAL A 1028 -2.18 -6.79 -10.52
CA VAL A 1028 -1.11 -7.62 -9.94
C VAL A 1028 -1.57 -9.08 -9.81
N GLY A 1029 -2.06 -9.64 -10.91
CA GLY A 1029 -2.37 -11.06 -11.07
C GLY A 1029 -1.61 -11.62 -12.26
N THR A 1030 -0.56 -12.40 -11.99
CA THR A 1030 0.19 -13.28 -12.91
C THR A 1030 -0.28 -13.38 -14.37
N GLU A 1031 0.37 -12.63 -15.27
CA GLU A 1031 1.11 -13.18 -16.43
C GLU A 1031 2.00 -12.11 -17.08
N HIS A 1032 2.80 -12.51 -18.07
CA HIS A 1032 3.80 -11.65 -18.72
C HIS A 1032 3.16 -10.57 -19.61
N TYR A 1033 3.84 -9.45 -19.89
CA TYR A 1033 4.23 -9.08 -21.26
C TYR A 1033 5.16 -7.85 -21.38
N VAL A 1034 5.90 -7.91 -22.48
CA VAL A 1034 6.90 -7.00 -23.05
C VAL A 1034 6.31 -5.60 -23.35
N ALA A 1035 7.16 -4.58 -23.42
CA ALA A 1035 6.83 -3.37 -24.16
C ALA A 1035 7.55 -3.34 -25.50
N GLU A 1036 6.79 -3.40 -26.58
CA GLU A 1036 7.25 -2.86 -27.85
C GLU A 1036 7.14 -1.35 -27.79
N GLY A 1037 8.27 -0.67 -27.99
CA GLY A 1037 8.25 0.71 -28.44
C GLY A 1037 8.19 0.73 -29.96
N LYS A 1038 7.21 1.42 -30.53
CA LYS A 1038 7.31 1.97 -31.88
C LYS A 1038 6.62 3.32 -31.94
N GLU A 1039 7.41 4.31 -32.32
CA GLU A 1039 6.90 5.46 -33.06
C GLU A 1039 6.34 4.92 -34.39
N ASP A 1040 5.14 5.32 -34.79
CA ASP A 1040 4.99 6.11 -36.02
C ASP A 1040 3.55 6.62 -36.26
N LYS A 1041 3.49 7.62 -37.14
CA LYS A 1041 2.32 8.40 -37.58
C LYS A 1041 1.18 7.55 -38.16
N VAL A 1042 -0.08 7.96 -37.92
CA VAL A 1042 -0.91 8.81 -38.81
C VAL A 1042 -2.00 9.46 -37.98
#